data_AF-A0A9D1K8A8-F1
#
_entry.id   AF-A0A9D1K8A8-F1
#
_cell.length_a   1.000
_cell.length_b   1.000
_cell.length_c   1.000
_cell.angle_alpha   90.00
_cell.angle_beta   90.00
_cell.angle_gamma   90.00
#
_symmetry.space_group_name_H-M   'P 1'
#
loop_
_entity.id
_entity.type
_entity.pdbx_description
1 polymer ?
#
loop_
_entity_poly.entity_id
_entity_poly.type
_entity_poly.pdbx_seq_one_letter_code
_entity_poly.pdbx_strand_id
1 'polypeptide(L)'
;MRLSEEFRAPGAQYRAIPFWAWNGRLEQGELLRQIERLAQMGFGGFFMHSRTGLNTPYLGKEWFALTNACADKGKGLGLGAWLYDEDRWPSGTAGGAVTRNPAYRMHFLRLSEERPGMESEPAARFAVRMDGERWVSYRPLEADETVLPGETLLRFDVVEMPCSSFYNGTTYVDTMNREATETFLQMTHQRYVEECGERIGDSILGIFTDEPHRGSLMTSFGQGADAGEYQIPWTAALPQRFREKYGYDLMENLPALFLKKDEMPARIKWQYVELVEELFLENFARPIDQWCREHRLILTGHVLHEDSLTAQTAMSGSMMRYYAEMELPGIDFLGEFGRCYWIAKQLQSVARQLNKPRLLSELDGCTGWQMGFENYKAVGDWQALYGINLRCPHLAWYTMEGQAKRDYPASISHQSAWWKEYAYVEDYYARIARFAQDGTPVCRVLVVSPLESVWARIHPGWCDGLSGKEQRVKELEERYAQVFYLLQRRHIDFDYGDEGLMAEYAAAEGNRLRVGQAYYDAVLVCGMDTVRGTTERMLREFAASGGRLIVCGEAPKAVDCLPGSPDWPGALRVPFEEEALVAALREYAVASITLPGGEPARDILCQAKQVDGETRLILLNDNREAAVNGVELSIAGSGPVTRFIPETGDLERLPASESGGVVRVRLDFAPQAMLLLSVGGVYPEACAPRAYRAVCRKESPAAAFRYELDEPNLCVLDQASVSLNGGAWSEEMEILKADRHVRDAFHLPYRGGEMLQPWFIGQRDLPVCGEAALRFSFEVETMPAGPLYLVMEERQNFAAELNGSRLESVAQDFSWVDACFSAYEVPVALLQPGRNEVVLRTSYRESSNLEALYLMGAFGVRLDGARRTLIRLPETLRPGSVVSQGLPFYSGKITYLVPVPREVAGEGRLVLETGRFAGACITASGNGRRAMIAWQPYEADVTGMVENGVLRVTDVLTRRNTFGPLHLVPARAYAYGPDSFETTGAHFSAAYSLVDAGLLSAPAFRLESPEA
;
A
#
# COMPACT_ATOMS: atom_id res chain seq x y z
N MET A 1 -16.15 7.66 -27.23
CA MET A 1 -17.36 8.43 -26.89
C MET A 1 -16.90 9.87 -26.60
N ARG A 2 -17.76 10.84 -26.28
CA ARG A 2 -17.26 12.16 -25.85
C ARG A 2 -16.66 12.03 -24.43
N LEU A 3 -15.53 12.71 -24.14
CA LEU A 3 -14.88 12.67 -22.82
C LEU A 3 -15.87 12.90 -21.68
N SER A 4 -16.79 13.86 -21.84
CA SER A 4 -17.77 14.22 -20.82
C SER A 4 -18.79 13.11 -20.51
N GLU A 5 -19.10 12.25 -21.49
CA GLU A 5 -19.98 11.09 -21.29
C GLU A 5 -19.23 10.00 -20.52
N GLU A 6 -18.01 9.67 -20.93
CA GLU A 6 -17.14 8.70 -20.25
C GLU A 6 -16.69 9.18 -18.87
N PHE A 7 -16.57 10.50 -18.65
CA PHE A 7 -16.27 11.08 -17.33
C PHE A 7 -17.47 10.98 -16.38
N ARG A 8 -18.71 11.10 -16.87
CA ARG A 8 -19.88 10.94 -15.98
C ARG A 8 -20.03 9.49 -15.51
N ALA A 9 -19.80 8.55 -16.40
CA ALA A 9 -19.90 7.11 -16.13
C ALA A 9 -18.69 6.35 -16.70
N PRO A 10 -17.55 6.34 -15.98
CA PRO A 10 -16.36 5.61 -16.43
C PRO A 10 -16.59 4.10 -16.47
N GLY A 11 -16.03 3.46 -17.51
CA GLY A 11 -16.05 2.00 -17.66
C GLY A 11 -15.14 1.26 -16.67
N ALA A 12 -15.30 -0.06 -16.61
CA ALA A 12 -14.55 -0.96 -15.71
C ALA A 12 -13.03 -0.82 -15.82
N GLN A 13 -12.52 -0.49 -17.00
CA GLN A 13 -11.08 -0.32 -17.22
C GLN A 13 -10.47 0.84 -16.43
N TYR A 14 -11.25 1.81 -15.96
CA TYR A 14 -10.74 2.94 -15.15
C TYR A 14 -10.91 2.74 -13.65
N ARG A 15 -11.53 1.63 -13.22
CA ARG A 15 -11.84 1.33 -11.83
C ARG A 15 -10.73 0.50 -11.19
N ALA A 16 -10.64 0.54 -9.86
CA ALA A 16 -9.65 -0.25 -9.15
C ALA A 16 -9.90 -1.75 -9.28
N ILE A 17 -8.83 -2.52 -9.09
CA ILE A 17 -8.84 -3.98 -9.05
C ILE A 17 -8.24 -4.36 -7.69
N PRO A 18 -9.06 -4.65 -6.67
CA PRO A 18 -8.54 -4.96 -5.34
C PRO A 18 -7.86 -6.32 -5.34
N PHE A 19 -6.88 -6.47 -4.45
CA PHE A 19 -6.48 -7.79 -4.02
C PHE A 19 -7.63 -8.44 -3.28
N TRP A 20 -7.93 -9.68 -3.67
CA TRP A 20 -8.94 -10.50 -3.04
C TRP A 20 -8.27 -11.71 -2.40
N ALA A 21 -8.09 -11.63 -1.09
CA ALA A 21 -7.47 -12.65 -0.26
C ALA A 21 -8.30 -13.92 -0.30
N TRP A 22 -7.80 -14.93 -1.00
CA TRP A 22 -8.26 -16.30 -0.90
C TRP A 22 -7.56 -16.93 0.30
N ASN A 23 -8.27 -16.93 1.42
CA ASN A 23 -7.85 -17.51 2.71
C ASN A 23 -8.96 -18.43 3.24
N GLY A 24 -8.69 -19.21 4.28
CA GLY A 24 -9.65 -20.20 4.82
C GLY A 24 -10.00 -21.31 3.83
N ARG A 25 -11.11 -22.01 4.06
CA ARG A 25 -11.67 -22.99 3.13
C ARG A 25 -12.56 -22.29 2.12
N LEU A 26 -12.17 -22.31 0.85
CA LEU A 26 -12.88 -21.64 -0.22
C LEU A 26 -14.12 -22.43 -0.65
N GLU A 27 -15.25 -21.75 -0.75
CA GLU A 27 -16.51 -22.29 -1.22
C GLU A 27 -17.02 -21.48 -2.41
N GLN A 28 -17.41 -22.18 -3.48
CA GLN A 28 -17.84 -21.53 -4.71
C GLN A 28 -18.98 -20.51 -4.46
N GLY A 29 -20.01 -20.88 -3.70
CA GLY A 29 -21.15 -20.00 -3.45
C GLY A 29 -20.77 -18.66 -2.80
N GLU A 30 -19.86 -18.72 -1.82
CA GLU A 30 -19.37 -17.54 -1.13
C GLU A 30 -18.48 -16.68 -2.03
N LEU A 31 -17.59 -17.30 -2.81
CA LEU A 31 -16.77 -16.60 -3.82
C LEU A 31 -17.65 -15.83 -4.82
N LEU A 32 -18.69 -16.47 -5.36
CA LEU A 32 -19.59 -15.82 -6.32
C LEU A 32 -20.38 -14.66 -5.69
N ARG A 33 -20.79 -14.81 -4.42
CA ARG A 33 -21.46 -13.75 -3.65
C ARG A 33 -20.53 -12.55 -3.42
N GLN A 34 -19.26 -12.79 -3.13
CA GLN A 34 -18.28 -11.72 -2.93
C GLN A 34 -17.98 -10.96 -4.23
N ILE A 35 -17.92 -11.63 -5.39
CA ILE A 35 -17.79 -10.95 -6.69
C ILE A 35 -18.95 -9.98 -6.92
N GLU A 36 -20.19 -10.35 -6.56
CA GLU A 36 -21.34 -9.44 -6.65
C GLU A 36 -21.19 -8.23 -5.73
N ARG A 37 -20.59 -8.41 -4.55
CA ARG A 37 -20.31 -7.32 -3.61
C ARG A 37 -19.22 -6.39 -4.14
N LEU A 38 -18.14 -6.94 -4.71
CA LEU A 38 -17.08 -6.16 -5.35
C LEU A 38 -17.65 -5.32 -6.52
N ALA A 39 -18.56 -5.89 -7.31
CA ALA A 39 -19.28 -5.13 -8.34
C ALA A 39 -20.12 -3.98 -7.74
N GLN A 40 -20.87 -4.23 -6.66
CA GLN A 40 -21.67 -3.20 -5.97
C GLN A 40 -20.81 -2.10 -5.35
N MET A 41 -19.59 -2.43 -4.93
CA MET A 41 -18.61 -1.49 -4.43
C MET A 41 -17.96 -0.63 -5.52
N GLY A 42 -18.23 -0.91 -6.80
CA GLY A 42 -17.75 -0.12 -7.93
C GLY A 42 -16.37 -0.50 -8.45
N PHE A 43 -15.85 -1.70 -8.11
CA PHE A 43 -14.59 -2.21 -8.64
C PHE A 43 -14.71 -2.66 -10.10
N GLY A 44 -13.57 -2.63 -10.83
CA GLY A 44 -13.48 -3.05 -12.23
C GLY A 44 -13.02 -4.50 -12.44
N GLY A 45 -12.57 -5.16 -11.37
CA GLY A 45 -12.00 -6.50 -11.42
C GLY A 45 -11.65 -7.03 -10.04
N PHE A 46 -10.85 -8.09 -9.98
CA PHE A 46 -10.24 -8.61 -8.75
C PHE A 46 -9.01 -9.46 -9.07
N PHE A 47 -8.00 -9.42 -8.20
CA PHE A 47 -6.87 -10.36 -8.21
C PHE A 47 -7.14 -11.50 -7.22
N MET A 48 -7.20 -12.74 -7.70
CA MET A 48 -7.42 -13.92 -6.85
C MET A 48 -6.12 -14.34 -6.16
N HIS A 49 -5.88 -13.80 -4.96
CA HIS A 49 -4.59 -13.84 -4.29
C HIS A 49 -4.59 -14.82 -3.10
N SER A 50 -3.76 -15.86 -3.13
CA SER A 50 -3.58 -16.75 -1.96
C SER A 50 -2.98 -15.99 -0.78
N ARG A 51 -3.63 -16.03 0.39
CA ARG A 51 -3.21 -15.27 1.59
C ARG A 51 -3.10 -16.14 2.83
N THR A 52 -2.61 -15.53 3.92
CA THR A 52 -2.41 -16.21 5.20
C THR A 52 -3.68 -16.89 5.67
N GLY A 53 -3.59 -18.19 5.93
CA GLY A 53 -4.72 -18.99 6.41
C GLY A 53 -5.45 -19.78 5.32
N LEU A 54 -4.95 -19.83 4.08
CA LEU A 54 -5.53 -20.65 3.02
C LEU A 54 -5.55 -22.13 3.40
N ASN A 55 -6.74 -22.75 3.33
CA ASN A 55 -6.96 -24.17 3.61
C ASN A 55 -7.29 -24.98 2.34
N THR A 56 -7.79 -24.33 1.28
CA THR A 56 -7.95 -24.98 -0.03
C THR A 56 -6.56 -25.21 -0.66
N PRO A 57 -6.22 -26.42 -1.14
CA PRO A 57 -4.90 -26.71 -1.72
C PRO A 57 -4.55 -25.79 -2.89
N TYR A 58 -3.49 -24.99 -2.71
CA TYR A 58 -2.95 -24.10 -3.75
C TYR A 58 -2.55 -24.89 -5.00
N LEU A 59 -2.93 -24.40 -6.19
CA LEU A 59 -2.77 -25.08 -7.49
C LEU A 59 -3.32 -26.53 -7.53
N GLY A 60 -4.25 -26.86 -6.63
CA GLY A 60 -5.01 -28.11 -6.66
C GLY A 60 -6.18 -28.08 -7.65
N LYS A 61 -6.82 -29.22 -7.88
CA LYS A 61 -8.00 -29.31 -8.77
C LYS A 61 -9.14 -28.38 -8.35
N GLU A 62 -9.37 -28.27 -7.05
CA GLU A 62 -10.39 -27.39 -6.48
C GLU A 62 -10.06 -25.92 -6.71
N TRP A 63 -8.80 -25.52 -6.54
CA TRP A 63 -8.32 -24.16 -6.82
C TRP A 63 -8.69 -23.73 -8.25
N PHE A 64 -8.30 -24.50 -9.26
CA PHE A 64 -8.59 -24.15 -10.66
C PHE A 64 -10.09 -24.16 -10.99
N ALA A 65 -10.86 -25.08 -10.43
CA ALA A 65 -12.31 -25.10 -10.60
C ALA A 65 -12.95 -23.81 -10.07
N LEU A 66 -12.50 -23.33 -8.91
CA LEU A 66 -12.95 -22.07 -8.32
C LEU A 66 -12.47 -20.86 -9.13
N THR A 67 -11.23 -20.84 -9.59
CA THR A 67 -10.70 -19.78 -10.49
C THR A 67 -11.57 -19.64 -11.74
N ASN A 68 -11.94 -20.75 -12.37
CA ASN A 68 -12.80 -20.77 -13.56
C ASN A 68 -14.21 -20.24 -13.25
N ALA A 69 -14.82 -20.67 -12.15
CA ALA A 69 -16.13 -20.19 -11.73
C ALA A 69 -16.13 -18.68 -11.45
N CYS A 70 -15.09 -18.18 -10.80
CA CYS A 70 -14.91 -16.75 -10.52
C CYS A 70 -14.71 -15.94 -11.80
N ALA A 71 -13.90 -16.43 -12.74
CA ALA A 71 -13.70 -15.78 -14.04
C ALA A 71 -15.01 -15.70 -14.85
N ASP A 72 -15.80 -16.77 -14.90
CA ASP A 72 -17.09 -16.80 -15.58
C ASP A 72 -18.09 -15.80 -14.96
N LYS A 73 -18.14 -15.76 -13.63
CA LYS A 73 -18.99 -14.82 -12.89
C LYS A 73 -18.55 -13.37 -13.10
N GLY A 74 -17.24 -13.11 -13.06
CA GLY A 74 -16.66 -11.79 -13.33
C GLY A 74 -17.07 -11.29 -14.72
N LYS A 75 -16.87 -12.11 -15.75
CA LYS A 75 -17.29 -11.81 -17.12
C LYS A 75 -18.78 -11.51 -17.23
N GLY A 76 -19.63 -12.30 -16.56
CA GLY A 76 -21.08 -12.07 -16.53
C GLY A 76 -21.50 -10.73 -15.90
N LEU A 77 -20.65 -10.14 -15.06
CA LEU A 77 -20.86 -8.84 -14.41
C LEU A 77 -20.06 -7.70 -15.05
N GLY A 78 -19.27 -7.97 -16.10
CA GLY A 78 -18.40 -6.98 -16.74
C GLY A 78 -17.13 -6.65 -15.93
N LEU A 79 -16.71 -7.55 -15.03
CA LEU A 79 -15.48 -7.44 -14.25
C LEU A 79 -14.35 -8.24 -14.88
N GLY A 80 -13.11 -7.74 -14.79
CA GLY A 80 -11.92 -8.48 -15.20
C GLY A 80 -11.39 -9.38 -14.07
N ALA A 81 -11.23 -10.68 -14.33
CA ALA A 81 -10.53 -11.57 -13.39
C ALA A 81 -9.03 -11.56 -13.66
N TRP A 82 -8.24 -11.53 -12.59
CA TRP A 82 -6.78 -11.56 -12.66
C TRP A 82 -6.23 -12.66 -11.78
N LEU A 83 -5.22 -13.34 -12.30
CA LEU A 83 -4.49 -14.36 -11.57
C LEU A 83 -3.45 -13.70 -10.69
N TYR A 84 -3.08 -14.41 -9.64
CA TYR A 84 -1.95 -14.12 -8.80
C TYR A 84 -1.07 -15.37 -8.82
N ASP A 85 0.23 -15.22 -9.07
CA ASP A 85 1.10 -16.34 -9.45
C ASP A 85 1.78 -17.07 -8.27
N GLU A 86 1.51 -16.65 -7.03
CA GLU A 86 2.16 -17.19 -5.84
C GLU A 86 1.20 -17.51 -4.67
N ASP A 87 1.62 -18.44 -3.81
CA ASP A 87 1.07 -18.62 -2.45
C ASP A 87 1.70 -17.61 -1.49
N ARG A 88 0.94 -16.58 -1.10
CA ARG A 88 1.44 -15.35 -0.46
C ARG A 88 2.33 -14.58 -1.43
N TRP A 89 3.50 -14.17 -0.99
CA TRP A 89 4.50 -13.40 -1.73
C TRP A 89 5.86 -13.82 -1.16
N PRO A 90 7.01 -13.49 -1.78
CA PRO A 90 7.15 -12.98 -3.14
C PRO A 90 7.07 -14.06 -4.22
N SER A 91 6.79 -13.65 -5.45
CA SER A 91 6.62 -14.54 -6.61
C SER A 91 7.89 -15.30 -6.99
N GLY A 92 7.74 -16.61 -7.27
CA GLY A 92 8.77 -17.42 -7.91
C GLY A 92 9.01 -18.80 -7.27
N THR A 93 8.37 -19.07 -6.14
CA THR A 93 8.55 -20.30 -5.36
C THR A 93 7.46 -21.35 -5.61
N ALA A 94 6.27 -20.95 -6.07
CA ALA A 94 5.07 -21.78 -6.21
C ALA A 94 4.69 -22.51 -4.90
N GLY A 95 4.53 -21.75 -3.81
CA GLY A 95 4.27 -22.25 -2.47
C GLY A 95 5.42 -23.08 -1.91
N GLY A 96 6.65 -22.77 -2.31
CA GLY A 96 7.88 -23.50 -1.96
C GLY A 96 8.17 -24.75 -2.80
N ALA A 97 7.36 -25.05 -3.83
CA ALA A 97 7.56 -26.24 -4.67
C ALA A 97 8.83 -26.17 -5.54
N VAL A 98 9.14 -25.01 -6.13
CA VAL A 98 10.34 -24.79 -6.96
C VAL A 98 11.61 -25.03 -6.13
N THR A 99 11.64 -24.49 -4.92
CA THR A 99 12.81 -24.53 -4.02
C THR A 99 12.95 -25.83 -3.24
N ARG A 100 12.12 -26.85 -3.53
CA ARG A 100 12.42 -28.23 -3.15
C ARG A 100 13.69 -28.75 -3.82
N ASN A 101 13.99 -28.27 -5.02
CA ASN A 101 15.30 -28.48 -5.65
C ASN A 101 16.32 -27.53 -5.02
N PRO A 102 17.35 -28.02 -4.30
CA PRO A 102 18.34 -27.15 -3.67
C PRO A 102 19.10 -26.25 -4.65
N ALA A 103 19.24 -26.66 -5.92
CA ALA A 103 19.91 -25.86 -6.95
C ALA A 103 19.15 -24.56 -7.32
N TYR A 104 17.86 -24.46 -6.97
CA TYR A 104 17.02 -23.30 -7.25
C TYR A 104 16.83 -22.39 -6.03
N ARG A 105 17.44 -22.72 -4.90
CA ARG A 105 17.36 -21.93 -3.67
C ARG A 105 18.23 -20.69 -3.77
N MET A 106 17.77 -19.61 -3.13
CA MET A 106 18.57 -18.41 -2.97
C MET A 106 19.84 -18.70 -2.17
N HIS A 107 20.98 -18.25 -2.71
CA HIS A 107 22.29 -18.32 -2.06
C HIS A 107 22.87 -16.93 -1.87
N PHE A 108 23.80 -16.83 -0.93
CA PHE A 108 24.58 -15.62 -0.67
C PHE A 108 26.07 -15.96 -0.63
N LEU A 109 26.92 -15.00 -0.99
CA LEU A 109 28.33 -15.03 -0.66
C LEU A 109 28.52 -14.25 0.64
N ARG A 110 29.06 -14.89 1.67
CA ARG A 110 29.27 -14.33 3.01
C ARG A 110 30.74 -14.09 3.28
N LEU A 111 31.06 -12.92 3.82
CA LEU A 111 32.37 -12.56 4.37
C LEU A 111 32.43 -12.89 5.87
N SER A 112 33.54 -13.51 6.29
CA SER A 112 33.88 -13.68 7.71
C SER A 112 35.38 -13.60 7.95
N GLU A 113 35.79 -13.32 9.18
CA GLU A 113 37.15 -13.61 9.63
C GLU A 113 37.31 -15.10 9.89
N GLU A 114 38.34 -15.74 9.32
CA GLU A 114 38.56 -17.17 9.52
C GLU A 114 39.04 -17.44 10.96
N ARG A 115 38.41 -18.42 11.61
CA ARG A 115 38.71 -18.81 13.00
C ARG A 115 39.02 -20.30 13.10
N PRO A 116 39.85 -20.74 14.07
CA PRO A 116 40.07 -22.16 14.32
C PRO A 116 38.74 -22.89 14.59
N GLY A 117 38.52 -24.03 13.93
CA GLY A 117 37.32 -24.86 14.10
C GLY A 117 36.23 -24.68 13.03
N MET A 118 36.46 -23.88 11.98
CA MET A 118 35.58 -23.83 10.81
C MET A 118 35.89 -25.02 9.88
N GLU A 119 34.94 -25.95 9.75
CA GLU A 119 35.16 -27.25 9.07
C GLU A 119 34.83 -27.26 7.56
N SER A 120 34.04 -26.31 7.05
CA SER A 120 33.69 -26.27 5.62
C SER A 120 34.86 -25.80 4.76
N GLU A 121 34.87 -26.21 3.48
CA GLU A 121 35.80 -25.67 2.48
C GLU A 121 35.29 -24.29 2.00
N PRO A 122 36.10 -23.22 2.08
CA PRO A 122 35.67 -21.89 1.66
C PRO A 122 35.64 -21.74 0.14
N ALA A 123 34.81 -20.83 -0.35
CA ALA A 123 34.82 -20.44 -1.76
C ALA A 123 36.08 -19.64 -2.12
N ALA A 124 36.61 -18.84 -1.18
CA ALA A 124 37.89 -18.15 -1.32
C ALA A 124 38.48 -17.73 0.03
N ARG A 125 39.80 -17.54 0.07
CA ARG A 125 40.55 -17.05 1.24
C ARG A 125 41.49 -15.93 0.83
N PHE A 126 41.64 -14.94 1.71
CA PHE A 126 42.46 -13.77 1.45
C PHE A 126 43.26 -13.35 2.68
N ALA A 127 44.53 -13.02 2.46
CA ALA A 127 45.29 -12.22 3.41
C ALA A 127 45.08 -10.74 3.10
N VAL A 128 44.56 -9.97 4.06
CA VAL A 128 44.20 -8.57 3.87
C VAL A 128 44.90 -7.69 4.90
N ARG A 129 45.59 -6.64 4.45
CA ARG A 129 46.10 -5.59 5.32
C ARG A 129 45.07 -4.48 5.44
N MET A 130 44.66 -4.17 6.67
CA MET A 130 43.63 -3.19 6.99
C MET A 130 44.24 -1.91 7.60
N ASP A 131 43.58 -0.78 7.37
CA ASP A 131 43.75 0.49 8.08
C ASP A 131 42.36 0.92 8.60
N GLY A 132 42.08 0.58 9.86
CA GLY A 132 40.72 0.64 10.40
C GLY A 132 39.79 -0.30 9.60
N GLU A 133 38.69 0.26 9.08
CA GLU A 133 37.71 -0.46 8.25
C GLU A 133 38.09 -0.51 6.76
N ARG A 134 39.22 0.11 6.37
CA ARG A 134 39.64 0.22 4.97
C ARG A 134 40.70 -0.82 4.62
N TRP A 135 40.61 -1.39 3.42
CA TRP A 135 41.67 -2.27 2.92
C TRP A 135 42.80 -1.47 2.26
N VAL A 136 44.04 -1.90 2.50
CA VAL A 136 45.26 -1.31 1.91
C VAL A 136 45.79 -2.18 0.78
N SER A 137 45.87 -3.48 1.03
CA SER A 137 46.28 -4.50 0.05
C SER A 137 45.72 -5.85 0.44
N TYR A 138 45.47 -6.71 -0.55
CA TYR A 138 45.10 -8.11 -0.32
C TYR A 138 45.79 -9.02 -1.33
N ARG A 139 45.88 -10.30 -0.99
CA ARG A 139 46.29 -11.38 -1.90
C ARG A 139 45.42 -12.62 -1.66
N PRO A 140 45.00 -13.35 -2.71
CA PRO A 140 44.37 -14.65 -2.54
C PRO A 140 45.33 -15.60 -1.84
N LEU A 141 44.76 -16.57 -1.12
CA LEU A 141 45.51 -17.63 -0.44
C LEU A 141 45.07 -18.99 -0.95
N GLU A 142 46.05 -19.84 -1.23
CA GLU A 142 45.81 -21.27 -1.42
C GLU A 142 45.48 -21.96 -0.07
N ALA A 143 45.03 -23.20 -0.11
CA ALA A 143 44.50 -23.91 1.06
C ALA A 143 45.51 -24.03 2.23
N ASP A 144 46.80 -24.15 1.94
CA ASP A 144 47.89 -24.33 2.92
C ASP A 144 48.65 -23.04 3.26
N GLU A 145 48.36 -21.94 2.56
CA GLU A 145 49.01 -20.66 2.82
C GLU A 145 48.47 -19.96 4.07
N THR A 146 49.35 -19.22 4.74
CA THR A 146 49.05 -18.47 5.97
C THR A 146 49.27 -16.96 5.80
N VAL A 147 48.68 -16.18 6.69
CA VAL A 147 48.82 -14.73 6.74
C VAL A 147 50.19 -14.31 7.28
N LEU A 148 50.72 -13.21 6.75
CA LEU A 148 51.93 -12.55 7.26
C LEU A 148 51.59 -11.65 8.47
N PRO A 149 52.59 -11.26 9.29
CA PRO A 149 52.37 -10.30 10.37
C PRO A 149 51.69 -9.00 9.88
N GLY A 150 50.58 -8.62 10.52
CA GLY A 150 49.78 -7.45 10.16
C GLY A 150 48.75 -7.67 9.04
N GLU A 151 48.60 -8.90 8.56
CA GLU A 151 47.49 -9.32 7.69
C GLU A 151 46.39 -10.00 8.50
N THR A 152 45.13 -9.79 8.09
CA THR A 152 43.93 -10.45 8.60
C THR A 152 43.51 -11.53 7.60
N LEU A 153 43.16 -12.71 8.09
CA LEU A 153 42.68 -13.81 7.26
C LEU A 153 41.16 -13.67 7.07
N LEU A 154 40.75 -13.30 5.87
CA LEU A 154 39.35 -13.23 5.48
C LEU A 154 38.95 -14.45 4.66
N ARG A 155 37.74 -14.92 4.93
CA ARG A 155 37.16 -16.12 4.34
C ARG A 155 35.81 -15.77 3.72
N PHE A 156 35.56 -16.34 2.54
CA PHE A 156 34.31 -16.19 1.81
C PHE A 156 33.63 -17.54 1.63
N ASP A 157 32.35 -17.63 1.99
CA ASP A 157 31.54 -18.84 1.95
C ASP A 157 30.28 -18.63 1.13
N VAL A 158 29.93 -19.57 0.25
CA VAL A 158 28.60 -19.61 -0.37
C VAL A 158 27.64 -20.27 0.63
N VAL A 159 26.62 -19.54 1.05
CA VAL A 159 25.65 -19.97 2.07
C VAL A 159 24.25 -19.98 1.47
N GLU A 160 23.51 -21.05 1.71
CA GLU A 160 22.09 -21.16 1.35
C GLU A 160 21.25 -20.29 2.30
N MET A 161 20.17 -19.69 1.79
CA MET A 161 19.17 -19.05 2.64
C MET A 161 18.56 -20.07 3.61
N PRO A 162 18.35 -19.74 4.90
CA PRO A 162 17.67 -20.65 5.82
C PRO A 162 16.23 -20.96 5.40
N CYS A 163 15.78 -22.19 5.62
CA CYS A 163 14.39 -22.55 5.39
C CYS A 163 13.46 -21.88 6.42
N SER A 164 12.25 -21.48 6.01
CA SER A 164 11.27 -20.82 6.88
C SER A 164 9.84 -21.33 6.66
N SER A 165 8.98 -21.15 7.66
CA SER A 165 7.54 -21.46 7.58
C SER A 165 6.79 -20.59 6.56
N PHE A 166 7.32 -19.39 6.28
CA PHE A 166 6.78 -18.48 5.27
C PHE A 166 6.85 -19.07 3.85
N TYR A 167 7.91 -19.84 3.54
CA TYR A 167 8.01 -20.60 2.28
C TYR A 167 7.57 -22.06 2.44
N ASN A 168 6.61 -22.33 3.34
CA ASN A 168 6.10 -23.68 3.60
C ASN A 168 7.22 -24.70 3.96
N GLY A 169 8.26 -24.25 4.64
CA GLY A 169 9.40 -25.07 5.07
C GLY A 169 10.57 -25.13 4.08
N THR A 170 10.60 -24.29 3.05
CA THR A 170 11.74 -24.12 2.13
C THR A 170 12.29 -22.69 2.18
N THR A 171 12.96 -22.23 1.12
CA THR A 171 13.57 -20.90 0.99
C THR A 171 12.90 -20.12 -0.15
N TYR A 172 13.25 -18.84 -0.26
CA TYR A 172 13.00 -18.09 -1.49
C TYR A 172 13.86 -18.63 -2.65
N VAL A 173 13.43 -18.32 -3.89
CA VAL A 173 14.03 -18.81 -5.14
C VAL A 173 15.22 -17.94 -5.56
N ASP A 174 16.23 -18.53 -6.20
CA ASP A 174 17.27 -17.78 -6.92
C ASP A 174 16.70 -17.23 -8.23
N THR A 175 16.22 -15.99 -8.20
CA THR A 175 15.68 -15.27 -9.38
C THR A 175 16.76 -14.92 -10.41
N MET A 176 18.05 -15.10 -10.09
CA MET A 176 19.13 -14.99 -11.07
C MET A 176 19.41 -16.31 -11.79
N ASN A 177 18.71 -17.40 -11.44
CA ASN A 177 18.82 -18.70 -12.09
C ASN A 177 17.68 -18.92 -13.11
N ARG A 178 18.04 -18.99 -14.40
CA ARG A 178 17.09 -19.17 -15.50
C ARG A 178 16.26 -20.46 -15.38
N GLU A 179 16.86 -21.57 -14.97
CA GLU A 179 16.15 -22.85 -14.85
C GLU A 179 15.14 -22.84 -13.71
N ALA A 180 15.42 -22.07 -12.64
CA ALA A 180 14.49 -21.89 -11.53
C ALA A 180 13.23 -21.14 -12.00
N THR A 181 13.39 -20.05 -12.74
CA THR A 181 12.27 -19.29 -13.33
C THR A 181 11.48 -20.14 -14.34
N GLU A 182 12.15 -20.91 -15.19
CA GLU A 182 11.45 -21.80 -16.13
C GLU A 182 10.64 -22.87 -15.40
N THR A 183 11.18 -23.41 -14.30
CA THR A 183 10.45 -24.33 -13.43
C THR A 183 9.24 -23.67 -12.79
N PHE A 184 9.37 -22.43 -12.32
CA PHE A 184 8.27 -21.63 -11.80
C PHE A 184 7.16 -21.44 -12.85
N LEU A 185 7.51 -20.97 -14.05
CA LEU A 185 6.56 -20.78 -15.17
C LEU A 185 5.82 -22.08 -15.52
N GLN A 186 6.51 -23.22 -15.51
CA GLN A 186 5.89 -24.53 -15.74
C GLN A 186 4.95 -24.95 -14.62
N MET A 187 5.32 -24.68 -13.36
CA MET A 187 4.51 -25.07 -12.19
C MET A 187 3.30 -24.16 -11.97
N THR A 188 3.35 -22.91 -12.40
CA THR A 188 2.28 -21.90 -12.13
C THR A 188 1.59 -21.45 -13.41
N HIS A 189 2.27 -20.69 -14.27
CA HIS A 189 1.67 -20.02 -15.42
C HIS A 189 1.13 -21.02 -16.44
N GLN A 190 1.93 -22.02 -16.80
CA GLN A 190 1.53 -23.08 -17.73
C GLN A 190 0.31 -23.85 -17.20
N ARG A 191 0.27 -24.14 -15.90
CA ARG A 191 -0.88 -24.80 -15.25
C ARG A 191 -2.16 -23.97 -15.34
N TYR A 192 -2.08 -22.65 -15.14
CA TYR A 192 -3.25 -21.78 -15.34
C TYR A 192 -3.73 -21.79 -16.79
N VAL A 193 -2.82 -21.75 -17.78
CA VAL A 193 -3.20 -21.83 -19.19
C VAL A 193 -3.91 -23.15 -19.50
N GLU A 194 -3.38 -24.28 -19.02
CA GLU A 194 -3.97 -25.61 -19.21
C GLU A 194 -5.36 -25.75 -18.58
N GLU A 195 -5.52 -25.26 -17.35
CA GLU A 195 -6.73 -25.50 -16.55
C GLU A 195 -7.82 -24.44 -16.78
N CYS A 196 -7.46 -23.23 -17.23
CA CYS A 196 -8.41 -22.16 -17.51
C CYS A 196 -8.82 -22.08 -18.99
N GLY A 197 -7.97 -22.56 -19.91
CA GLY A 197 -8.28 -22.71 -21.32
C GLY A 197 -8.72 -21.42 -22.01
N GLU A 198 -9.90 -21.43 -22.64
CA GLU A 198 -10.42 -20.31 -23.45
C GLU A 198 -10.67 -19.02 -22.66
N ARG A 199 -10.68 -19.08 -21.32
CA ARG A 199 -10.80 -17.91 -20.45
C ARG A 199 -9.60 -16.99 -20.50
N ILE A 200 -8.42 -17.52 -20.86
CA ILE A 200 -7.16 -16.77 -20.96
C ILE A 200 -7.24 -15.75 -22.10
N GLY A 201 -7.01 -14.49 -21.77
CA GLY A 201 -7.11 -13.35 -22.69
C GLY A 201 -8.55 -12.92 -23.00
N ASP A 202 -9.54 -13.45 -22.27
CA ASP A 202 -10.97 -13.11 -22.40
C ASP A 202 -11.55 -12.68 -21.04
N SER A 203 -11.92 -13.64 -20.18
CA SER A 203 -12.38 -13.34 -18.81
C SER A 203 -11.23 -13.20 -17.82
N ILE A 204 -10.10 -13.88 -18.07
CA ILE A 204 -8.86 -13.78 -17.32
C ILE A 204 -7.89 -12.90 -18.12
N LEU A 205 -7.61 -11.70 -17.61
CA LEU A 205 -6.91 -10.67 -18.38
C LEU A 205 -5.39 -10.73 -18.23
N GLY A 206 -4.91 -11.17 -17.07
CA GLY A 206 -3.48 -11.11 -16.77
C GLY A 206 -3.11 -11.75 -15.44
N ILE A 207 -1.84 -11.61 -15.11
CA ILE A 207 -1.18 -12.17 -13.93
C ILE A 207 -0.51 -11.03 -13.16
N PHE A 208 -0.68 -11.04 -11.84
CA PHE A 208 0.07 -10.19 -10.90
C PHE A 208 1.30 -10.96 -10.39
N THR A 209 2.50 -10.36 -10.53
CA THR A 209 3.74 -10.79 -9.87
C THR A 209 4.04 -9.84 -8.71
N ASP A 210 4.33 -10.39 -7.53
CA ASP A 210 4.44 -9.62 -6.29
C ASP A 210 5.82 -9.72 -5.65
N GLU A 211 6.39 -8.55 -5.36
CA GLU A 211 7.67 -8.35 -4.67
C GLU A 211 8.88 -9.23 -5.11
N PRO A 212 9.06 -9.63 -6.38
CA PRO A 212 10.24 -10.42 -6.74
C PRO A 212 11.52 -9.60 -6.48
N HIS A 213 12.59 -10.26 -6.02
CA HIS A 213 13.87 -9.62 -5.77
C HIS A 213 15.05 -10.53 -6.09
N ARG A 214 16.24 -9.95 -6.30
CA ARG A 214 17.50 -10.72 -6.52
C ARG A 214 18.20 -11.16 -5.24
N GLY A 215 17.77 -10.65 -4.09
CA GLY A 215 18.32 -10.97 -2.78
C GLY A 215 19.07 -9.80 -2.14
N SER A 216 19.12 -9.83 -0.82
CA SER A 216 19.65 -8.78 0.04
C SER A 216 21.14 -8.53 -0.15
N LEU A 217 21.53 -7.26 -0.32
CA LEU A 217 22.89 -6.79 -0.51
C LEU A 217 23.40 -6.03 0.73
N MET A 218 24.12 -6.74 1.61
CA MET A 218 24.73 -6.17 2.83
C MET A 218 23.73 -5.37 3.69
N THR A 219 22.56 -5.97 3.97
CA THR A 219 21.48 -5.35 4.75
C THR A 219 20.97 -6.33 5.81
N SER A 220 20.50 -5.80 6.94
CA SER A 220 19.81 -6.56 7.98
C SER A 220 18.35 -6.90 7.63
N PHE A 221 17.82 -6.41 6.51
CA PHE A 221 16.45 -6.70 6.08
C PHE A 221 16.29 -8.14 5.56
N GLY A 222 15.18 -8.80 5.92
CA GLY A 222 14.78 -10.11 5.38
C GLY A 222 15.68 -11.28 5.76
N GLN A 223 16.67 -11.07 6.64
CA GLN A 223 17.66 -12.06 7.07
C GLN A 223 17.90 -11.87 8.58
N GLY A 224 17.89 -12.95 9.37
CA GLY A 224 18.04 -12.88 10.83
C GLY A 224 19.30 -12.13 11.29
N ALA A 225 19.31 -11.70 12.57
CA ALA A 225 20.24 -10.72 13.15
C ALA A 225 21.75 -10.99 12.97
N ASP A 226 22.16 -12.23 12.67
CA ASP A 226 23.57 -12.64 12.69
C ASP A 226 24.26 -12.66 11.32
N ALA A 227 23.56 -12.41 10.20
CA ALA A 227 24.09 -12.70 8.85
C ALA A 227 23.96 -11.62 7.76
N GLY A 228 22.99 -10.70 7.86
CA GLY A 228 22.59 -9.85 6.73
C GLY A 228 23.64 -8.85 6.23
N GLU A 229 24.38 -8.18 7.12
CA GLU A 229 25.27 -7.07 6.75
C GLU A 229 26.57 -7.50 6.03
N TYR A 230 26.96 -8.77 6.14
CA TYR A 230 28.22 -9.30 5.59
C TYR A 230 28.00 -10.30 4.46
N GLN A 231 26.86 -10.21 3.76
CA GLN A 231 26.55 -11.11 2.67
C GLN A 231 25.94 -10.39 1.47
N ILE A 232 26.10 -10.95 0.27
CA ILE A 232 25.59 -10.43 -1.01
C ILE A 232 24.93 -11.57 -1.80
N PRO A 233 23.92 -11.30 -2.65
CA PRO A 233 23.20 -12.36 -3.37
C PRO A 233 24.11 -13.11 -4.34
N TRP A 234 23.99 -14.42 -4.41
CA TRP A 234 24.93 -15.24 -5.18
C TRP A 234 24.21 -16.25 -6.07
N THR A 235 24.67 -16.36 -7.30
CA THR A 235 24.33 -17.47 -8.21
C THR A 235 25.60 -18.03 -8.84
N ALA A 236 25.61 -19.32 -9.18
CA ALA A 236 26.80 -20.02 -9.68
C ALA A 236 27.37 -19.42 -10.97
N ALA A 237 26.56 -18.72 -11.76
CA ALA A 237 26.98 -18.06 -13.00
C ALA A 237 27.83 -16.80 -12.78
N LEU A 238 27.81 -16.18 -11.59
CA LEU A 238 28.41 -14.87 -11.35
C LEU A 238 29.90 -14.78 -11.72
N PRO A 239 30.80 -15.69 -11.27
CA PRO A 239 32.22 -15.59 -11.57
C PRO A 239 32.53 -15.56 -13.08
N GLN A 240 31.87 -16.46 -13.83
CA GLN A 240 32.05 -16.55 -15.27
C GLN A 240 31.51 -15.30 -15.98
N ARG A 241 30.26 -14.93 -15.68
CA ARG A 241 29.58 -13.79 -16.30
C ARG A 241 30.31 -12.47 -16.02
N PHE A 242 30.84 -12.30 -14.81
CA PHE A 242 31.62 -11.13 -14.44
C PHE A 242 32.92 -11.03 -15.26
N ARG A 243 33.66 -12.14 -15.40
CA ARG A 243 34.89 -12.18 -16.19
C ARG A 243 34.63 -11.89 -17.66
N GLU A 244 33.57 -12.48 -18.23
CA GLU A 244 33.17 -12.27 -19.62
C GLU A 244 32.83 -10.80 -19.90
N LYS A 245 32.12 -10.14 -18.97
CA LYS A 245 31.67 -8.75 -19.14
C LYS A 245 32.76 -7.70 -18.87
N TYR A 246 33.56 -7.90 -17.82
CA TYR A 246 34.48 -6.87 -17.31
C TYR A 246 35.96 -7.18 -17.51
N GLY A 247 36.30 -8.39 -17.94
CA GLY A 247 37.66 -8.77 -18.35
C GLY A 247 38.63 -9.10 -17.22
N TYR A 248 38.15 -9.28 -15.98
CA TYR A 248 38.96 -9.71 -14.83
C TYR A 248 38.17 -10.61 -13.87
N ASP A 249 38.85 -11.32 -12.99
CA ASP A 249 38.24 -12.32 -12.12
C ASP A 249 37.60 -11.69 -10.86
N LEU A 250 36.32 -11.97 -10.64
CA LEU A 250 35.59 -11.58 -9.43
C LEU A 250 36.16 -12.28 -8.18
N MET A 251 36.47 -13.58 -8.30
CA MET A 251 36.90 -14.42 -7.18
C MET A 251 38.28 -14.02 -6.65
N GLU A 252 39.12 -13.39 -7.47
CA GLU A 252 40.42 -12.84 -7.06
C GLU A 252 40.33 -11.46 -6.38
N ASN A 253 39.15 -10.83 -6.37
CA ASN A 253 38.96 -9.43 -5.95
C ASN A 253 37.86 -9.23 -4.89
N LEU A 254 37.44 -10.30 -4.21
CA LEU A 254 36.35 -10.26 -3.22
C LEU A 254 36.55 -9.24 -2.07
N PRO A 255 37.77 -9.05 -1.50
CA PRO A 255 37.97 -8.01 -0.49
C PRO A 255 37.64 -6.59 -1.00
N ALA A 256 37.90 -6.27 -2.27
CA ALA A 256 37.58 -4.96 -2.84
C ALA A 256 36.07 -4.77 -3.10
N LEU A 257 35.32 -5.86 -3.29
CA LEU A 257 33.86 -5.83 -3.40
C LEU A 257 33.20 -5.55 -2.04
N PHE A 258 33.67 -6.21 -0.97
CA PHE A 258 33.07 -6.04 0.35
C PHE A 258 33.58 -4.80 1.10
N LEU A 259 34.88 -4.58 1.10
CA LEU A 259 35.52 -3.60 1.97
C LEU A 259 35.74 -2.28 1.24
N LYS A 260 35.72 -1.19 2.01
CA LYS A 260 36.00 0.15 1.49
C LYS A 260 37.51 0.33 1.34
N LYS A 261 37.96 0.97 0.25
CA LYS A 261 39.38 1.37 0.09
C LYS A 261 39.60 2.80 0.58
N ASP A 262 38.74 3.69 0.10
CA ASP A 262 38.74 5.11 0.35
C ASP A 262 37.32 5.65 0.11
N GLU A 263 37.14 6.97 0.02
CA GLU A 263 35.84 7.62 -0.14
C GLU A 263 35.34 7.71 -1.60
N MET A 264 36.15 7.29 -2.57
CA MET A 264 35.77 7.31 -3.98
C MET A 264 34.77 6.20 -4.30
N PRO A 265 33.85 6.43 -5.26
CA PRO A 265 32.99 5.38 -5.79
C PRO A 265 33.85 4.22 -6.33
N ALA A 266 33.56 2.99 -5.91
CA ALA A 266 34.36 1.84 -6.29
C ALA A 266 33.77 1.11 -7.50
N ARG A 267 34.59 0.98 -8.55
CA ARG A 267 34.18 0.37 -9.82
C ARG A 267 33.70 -1.08 -9.69
N ILE A 268 34.38 -1.92 -8.92
CA ILE A 268 33.99 -3.33 -8.73
C ILE A 268 32.61 -3.47 -8.09
N LYS A 269 32.25 -2.54 -7.17
CA LYS A 269 30.96 -2.53 -6.49
C LYS A 269 29.83 -2.20 -7.46
N TRP A 270 29.99 -1.12 -8.21
CA TRP A 270 29.07 -0.74 -9.28
C TRP A 270 28.92 -1.86 -10.33
N GLN A 271 30.03 -2.46 -10.78
CA GLN A 271 30.02 -3.57 -11.74
C GLN A 271 29.30 -4.81 -11.23
N TYR A 272 29.48 -5.13 -9.96
CA TYR A 272 28.79 -6.25 -9.33
C TYR A 272 27.28 -6.01 -9.26
N VAL A 273 26.84 -4.84 -8.76
CA VAL A 273 25.41 -4.48 -8.69
C VAL A 273 24.77 -4.46 -10.08
N GLU A 274 25.44 -3.87 -11.07
CA GLU A 274 25.00 -3.87 -12.47
C GLU A 274 24.82 -5.30 -13.02
N LEU A 275 25.74 -6.23 -12.70
CA LEU A 275 25.65 -7.60 -13.19
C LEU A 275 24.51 -8.38 -12.52
N VAL A 276 24.32 -8.25 -11.21
CA VAL A 276 23.21 -8.94 -10.53
C VAL A 276 21.85 -8.37 -10.95
N GLU A 277 21.76 -7.07 -11.24
CA GLU A 277 20.58 -6.45 -11.85
C GLU A 277 20.29 -7.04 -13.25
N GLU A 278 21.31 -7.12 -14.11
CA GLU A 278 21.13 -7.73 -15.43
C GLU A 278 20.70 -9.19 -15.37
N LEU A 279 21.30 -9.99 -14.48
CA LEU A 279 20.91 -11.39 -14.31
C LEU A 279 19.47 -11.51 -13.84
N PHE A 280 19.03 -10.63 -12.93
CA PHE A 280 17.64 -10.62 -12.46
C PHE A 280 16.66 -10.27 -13.59
N LEU A 281 16.97 -9.25 -14.41
CA LEU A 281 16.15 -8.87 -15.55
C LEU A 281 16.12 -9.97 -16.64
N GLU A 282 17.29 -10.53 -16.99
CA GLU A 282 17.43 -11.56 -18.04
C GLU A 282 16.80 -12.90 -17.65
N ASN A 283 16.90 -13.28 -16.38
CA ASN A 283 16.52 -14.63 -15.94
C ASN A 283 15.16 -14.69 -15.23
N PHE A 284 14.62 -13.57 -14.75
CA PHE A 284 13.31 -13.53 -14.08
C PHE A 284 12.32 -12.58 -14.77
N ALA A 285 12.60 -11.27 -14.81
CA ALA A 285 11.63 -10.27 -15.25
C ALA A 285 11.20 -10.46 -16.72
N ARG A 286 12.16 -10.44 -17.64
CA ARG A 286 11.90 -10.52 -19.09
C ARG A 286 11.28 -11.87 -19.49
N PRO A 287 11.72 -13.04 -18.97
CA PRO A 287 11.06 -14.31 -19.28
C PRO A 287 9.58 -14.35 -18.91
N ILE A 288 9.19 -13.77 -17.77
CA ILE A 288 7.79 -13.76 -17.33
C ILE A 288 6.94 -12.85 -18.23
N ASP A 289 7.42 -11.64 -18.58
CA ASP A 289 6.71 -10.73 -19.49
C ASP A 289 6.54 -11.36 -20.89
N GLN A 290 7.62 -11.91 -21.43
CA GLN A 290 7.57 -12.61 -22.72
C GLN A 290 6.57 -13.76 -22.71
N TRP A 291 6.60 -14.58 -21.65
CA TRP A 291 5.68 -15.69 -21.51
C TRP A 291 4.21 -15.24 -21.44
N CYS A 292 3.92 -14.19 -20.67
CA CYS A 292 2.58 -13.62 -20.58
C CYS A 292 2.09 -13.11 -21.95
N ARG A 293 2.92 -12.34 -22.67
CA ARG A 293 2.59 -11.84 -24.01
C ARG A 293 2.29 -12.96 -25.00
N GLU A 294 3.10 -14.01 -25.03
CA GLU A 294 2.91 -15.18 -25.89
C GLU A 294 1.59 -15.91 -25.62
N HIS A 295 1.07 -15.81 -24.39
CA HIS A 295 -0.17 -16.47 -23.96
C HIS A 295 -1.38 -15.53 -23.89
N ARG A 296 -1.28 -14.29 -24.40
CA ARG A 296 -2.35 -13.27 -24.36
C ARG A 296 -2.75 -12.89 -22.93
N LEU A 297 -1.78 -12.88 -22.02
CA LEU A 297 -1.92 -12.40 -20.65
C LEU A 297 -1.14 -11.10 -20.49
N ILE A 298 -1.71 -10.19 -19.71
CA ILE A 298 -1.04 -8.97 -19.30
C ILE A 298 -0.23 -9.26 -18.03
N LEU A 299 1.07 -8.96 -18.04
CA LEU A 299 1.87 -8.94 -16.82
C LEU A 299 1.70 -7.60 -16.11
N THR A 300 1.33 -7.65 -14.83
CA THR A 300 1.29 -6.51 -13.91
C THR A 300 1.87 -6.91 -12.56
N GLY A 301 2.06 -5.95 -11.67
CA GLY A 301 2.70 -6.20 -10.38
C GLY A 301 3.59 -5.04 -9.95
N HIS A 302 4.44 -5.31 -8.96
CA HIS A 302 5.49 -4.40 -8.51
C HIS A 302 6.70 -5.20 -8.03
N VAL A 303 7.70 -4.53 -7.46
CA VAL A 303 9.01 -5.11 -7.13
C VAL A 303 9.36 -4.72 -5.70
N LEU A 304 9.99 -5.61 -4.94
CA LEU A 304 10.23 -5.37 -3.52
C LEU A 304 11.00 -4.06 -3.24
N HIS A 305 10.36 -3.15 -2.50
CA HIS A 305 10.92 -1.94 -1.90
C HIS A 305 11.52 -0.90 -2.88
N GLU A 306 10.63 -0.12 -3.50
CA GLU A 306 10.98 0.90 -4.50
C GLU A 306 11.15 2.31 -3.90
N ASP A 307 10.92 2.47 -2.59
CA ASP A 307 10.76 3.75 -1.89
C ASP A 307 12.01 4.64 -1.81
N SER A 308 13.22 4.10 -1.96
CA SER A 308 14.43 4.90 -1.77
C SER A 308 15.60 4.36 -2.58
N LEU A 309 16.62 5.21 -2.82
CA LEU A 309 17.83 4.77 -3.52
C LEU A 309 18.52 3.63 -2.76
N THR A 310 18.48 3.70 -1.42
CA THR A 310 19.01 2.66 -0.54
C THR A 310 18.22 1.36 -0.68
N ALA A 311 16.90 1.40 -0.54
CA ALA A 311 16.05 0.21 -0.56
C ALA A 311 16.14 -0.52 -1.91
N GLN A 312 16.07 0.24 -3.01
CA GLN A 312 16.26 -0.27 -4.37
C GLN A 312 17.61 -0.97 -4.53
N THR A 313 18.71 -0.33 -4.09
CA THR A 313 20.07 -0.91 -4.16
C THR A 313 20.20 -2.18 -3.30
N ALA A 314 19.57 -2.19 -2.13
CA ALA A 314 19.66 -3.29 -1.18
C ALA A 314 19.01 -4.58 -1.71
N MET A 315 17.82 -4.49 -2.32
CA MET A 315 17.04 -5.69 -2.68
C MET A 315 17.08 -6.05 -4.17
N SER A 316 17.21 -5.05 -5.04
CA SER A 316 16.88 -5.23 -6.46
C SER A 316 17.89 -4.56 -7.39
N GLY A 317 17.93 -3.23 -7.50
CA GLY A 317 18.75 -2.52 -8.47
C GLY A 317 17.98 -1.34 -9.06
N SER A 318 17.73 -1.32 -10.37
CA SER A 318 17.00 -0.24 -11.03
C SER A 318 15.55 -0.60 -11.25
N MET A 319 14.66 0.02 -10.48
CA MET A 319 13.21 -0.18 -10.66
C MET A 319 12.76 0.28 -12.04
N MET A 320 13.36 1.34 -12.57
CA MET A 320 13.02 1.87 -13.90
C MET A 320 13.33 0.88 -15.02
N ARG A 321 14.40 0.09 -14.90
CA ARG A 321 14.70 -0.99 -15.85
C ARG A 321 13.75 -2.17 -15.68
N TYR A 322 13.37 -2.52 -14.45
CA TYR A 322 12.37 -3.56 -14.22
C TYR A 322 11.00 -3.17 -14.80
N TYR A 323 10.53 -1.94 -14.58
CA TYR A 323 9.26 -1.47 -15.14
C TYR A 323 9.21 -1.56 -16.68
N ALA A 324 10.36 -1.50 -17.36
CA ALA A 324 10.44 -1.71 -18.81
C ALA A 324 9.98 -3.12 -19.20
N GLU A 325 10.25 -4.11 -18.35
CA GLU A 325 9.93 -5.54 -18.49
C GLU A 325 8.54 -5.91 -17.92
N MET A 326 7.61 -4.95 -17.83
CA MET A 326 6.20 -5.21 -17.51
C MET A 326 5.27 -4.47 -18.48
N GLU A 327 4.21 -5.10 -18.97
CA GLU A 327 3.19 -4.40 -19.76
C GLU A 327 2.47 -3.32 -18.95
N LEU A 328 2.04 -3.68 -17.74
CA LEU A 328 1.38 -2.79 -16.79
C LEU A 328 2.20 -2.68 -15.50
N PRO A 329 3.28 -1.90 -15.49
CA PRO A 329 4.12 -1.78 -14.31
C PRO A 329 3.37 -1.08 -13.18
N GLY A 330 3.72 -1.45 -11.96
CA GLY A 330 3.19 -0.87 -10.74
C GLY A 330 4.25 -0.61 -9.69
N ILE A 331 3.80 0.00 -8.61
CA ILE A 331 4.55 0.29 -7.40
C ILE A 331 3.81 -0.24 -6.17
N ASP A 332 4.53 -0.40 -5.07
CA ASP A 332 3.93 -0.61 -3.76
C ASP A 332 4.00 0.63 -2.87
N PHE A 333 2.84 1.15 -2.43
CA PHE A 333 2.78 2.20 -1.42
C PHE A 333 1.61 2.02 -0.44
N LEU A 334 1.87 1.32 0.66
CA LEU A 334 0.84 0.82 1.58
C LEU A 334 0.34 1.78 2.67
N GLY A 335 1.09 2.83 3.03
CA GLY A 335 0.87 3.58 4.27
C GLY A 335 0.03 4.86 4.16
N GLU A 336 -0.70 5.23 5.22
CA GLU A 336 -1.54 6.45 5.25
C GLU A 336 -0.72 7.75 5.23
N PHE A 337 0.32 7.82 6.07
CA PHE A 337 1.01 9.08 6.40
C PHE A 337 2.28 9.34 5.60
N GLY A 338 2.79 8.33 4.89
CA GLY A 338 4.01 8.50 4.11
C GLY A 338 3.77 9.42 2.90
N ARG A 339 4.85 10.08 2.47
CA ARG A 339 4.90 10.87 1.23
C ARG A 339 6.21 10.56 0.51
N CYS A 340 6.17 9.54 -0.34
CA CYS A 340 7.28 9.05 -1.14
C CYS A 340 7.04 9.40 -2.62
N TYR A 341 6.82 10.67 -2.97
CA TYR A 341 6.32 11.01 -4.31
C TYR A 341 7.17 10.51 -5.47
N TRP A 342 8.48 10.39 -5.26
CA TRP A 342 9.41 9.91 -6.26
C TRP A 342 9.15 8.45 -6.67
N ILE A 343 8.48 7.63 -5.84
CA ILE A 343 8.09 6.26 -6.20
C ILE A 343 7.13 6.23 -7.40
N ALA A 344 6.10 7.06 -7.38
CA ALA A 344 5.18 7.23 -8.51
C ALA A 344 5.87 7.96 -9.66
N LYS A 345 6.74 8.92 -9.35
CA LYS A 345 7.41 9.73 -10.37
C LYS A 345 8.39 8.94 -11.24
N GLN A 346 9.14 8.00 -10.67
CA GLN A 346 10.00 7.10 -11.46
C GLN A 346 9.17 6.19 -12.37
N LEU A 347 8.05 5.66 -11.89
CA LEU A 347 7.13 4.84 -12.69
C LEU A 347 6.52 5.67 -13.84
N GLN A 348 6.05 6.88 -13.54
CA GLN A 348 5.55 7.84 -14.53
C GLN A 348 6.58 8.16 -15.62
N SER A 349 7.85 8.31 -15.22
CA SER A 349 8.96 8.59 -16.13
C SER A 349 9.12 7.47 -17.16
N VAL A 350 9.22 6.21 -16.70
CA VAL A 350 9.35 5.06 -17.59
C VAL A 350 8.10 4.87 -18.45
N ALA A 351 6.92 5.02 -17.86
CA ALA A 351 5.67 4.91 -18.59
C ALA A 351 5.58 5.91 -19.74
N ARG A 352 6.04 7.14 -19.53
CA ARG A 352 6.09 8.15 -20.61
C ARG A 352 7.17 7.83 -21.65
N GLN A 353 8.36 7.43 -21.22
CA GLN A 353 9.49 7.11 -22.08
C GLN A 353 9.19 5.90 -22.98
N LEU A 354 8.50 4.89 -22.46
CA LEU A 354 8.25 3.62 -23.14
C LEU A 354 6.78 3.41 -23.56
N ASN A 355 5.95 4.45 -23.48
CA ASN A 355 4.53 4.44 -23.87
C ASN A 355 3.69 3.36 -23.16
N LYS A 356 3.77 3.30 -21.83
CA LYS A 356 2.96 2.41 -21.00
C LYS A 356 1.73 3.17 -20.49
N PRO A 357 0.51 2.83 -20.95
CA PRO A 357 -0.66 3.69 -20.74
C PRO A 357 -1.32 3.55 -19.36
N ARG A 358 -0.89 2.57 -18.57
CA ARG A 358 -1.56 2.12 -17.36
C ARG A 358 -0.52 1.83 -16.29
N LEU A 359 -0.67 2.48 -15.14
CA LEU A 359 0.28 2.47 -14.04
C LEU A 359 -0.47 2.04 -12.79
N LEU A 360 -0.03 0.92 -12.21
CA LEU A 360 -0.64 0.34 -11.02
C LEU A 360 0.01 0.91 -9.74
N SER A 361 -0.77 1.05 -8.68
CA SER A 361 -0.22 1.09 -7.32
C SER A 361 -0.95 0.09 -6.46
N GLU A 362 -0.23 -0.80 -5.79
CA GLU A 362 -0.71 -1.39 -4.56
C GLU A 362 -0.74 -0.30 -3.49
N LEU A 363 -1.86 -0.22 -2.75
CA LEU A 363 -2.02 0.79 -1.71
C LEU A 363 -3.00 0.33 -0.63
N ASP A 364 -3.00 1.06 0.49
CA ASP A 364 -3.85 0.85 1.67
C ASP A 364 -3.53 -0.39 2.55
N GLY A 365 -2.52 -1.20 2.22
CA GLY A 365 -2.30 -2.48 2.93
C GLY A 365 -1.77 -2.38 4.36
N CYS A 366 -1.06 -1.32 4.71
CA CYS A 366 -0.56 -1.07 6.07
C CYS A 366 -1.53 -0.17 6.86
N THR A 367 -2.81 -0.14 6.47
CA THR A 367 -3.83 0.75 7.05
C THR A 367 -4.83 -0.02 7.91
N GLY A 368 -4.99 0.38 9.17
CA GLY A 368 -5.84 -0.32 10.13
C GLY A 368 -7.33 -0.03 9.97
N TRP A 369 -8.16 -0.72 10.77
CA TRP A 369 -9.61 -0.55 10.82
C TRP A 369 -10.10 0.88 11.09
N GLN A 370 -9.26 1.83 11.49
CA GLN A 370 -9.64 3.23 11.64
C GLN A 370 -9.71 4.02 10.33
N MET A 371 -9.36 3.41 9.18
CA MET A 371 -9.31 4.08 7.89
C MET A 371 -10.70 4.56 7.44
N GLY A 372 -10.79 5.84 7.06
CA GLY A 372 -11.98 6.47 6.49
C GLY A 372 -11.77 6.94 5.05
N PHE A 373 -12.84 7.43 4.41
CA PHE A 373 -12.80 7.81 2.98
C PHE A 373 -11.85 8.98 2.71
N GLU A 374 -11.74 9.93 3.63
CA GLU A 374 -10.76 11.01 3.55
C GLU A 374 -9.31 10.48 3.60
N ASN A 375 -9.05 9.43 4.37
CA ASN A 375 -7.73 8.83 4.44
C ASN A 375 -7.40 8.08 3.15
N TYR A 376 -8.36 7.35 2.57
CA TYR A 376 -8.21 6.72 1.24
C TYR A 376 -7.93 7.77 0.17
N LYS A 377 -8.66 8.89 0.22
CA LYS A 377 -8.41 10.05 -0.65
C LYS A 377 -6.99 10.58 -0.50
N ALA A 378 -6.51 10.67 0.74
CA ALA A 378 -5.19 11.18 1.06
C ALA A 378 -4.03 10.35 0.55
N VAL A 379 -4.21 9.04 0.42
CA VAL A 379 -3.22 8.12 -0.14
C VAL A 379 -3.29 8.17 -1.67
N GLY A 380 -4.49 8.06 -2.26
CA GLY A 380 -4.64 7.92 -3.71
C GLY A 380 -4.45 9.20 -4.51
N ASP A 381 -4.74 10.39 -3.96
CA ASP A 381 -4.74 11.64 -4.74
C ASP A 381 -3.38 12.04 -5.29
N TRP A 382 -2.34 12.02 -4.45
CA TRP A 382 -1.01 12.42 -4.90
C TRP A 382 -0.43 11.38 -5.88
N GLN A 383 -0.78 10.11 -5.70
CA GLN A 383 -0.42 9.05 -6.64
C GLN A 383 -1.10 9.25 -8.00
N ALA A 384 -2.40 9.57 -7.99
CA ALA A 384 -3.16 9.86 -9.20
C ALA A 384 -2.66 11.12 -9.91
N LEU A 385 -2.27 12.15 -9.16
CA LEU A 385 -1.58 13.33 -9.71
C LEU A 385 -0.33 12.89 -10.49
N TYR A 386 0.52 12.04 -9.91
CA TYR A 386 1.74 11.54 -10.55
C TYR A 386 1.53 10.34 -11.47
N GLY A 387 0.31 10.16 -11.99
CA GLY A 387 0.04 9.30 -13.13
C GLY A 387 -0.48 7.90 -12.82
N ILE A 388 -0.62 7.52 -11.54
CA ILE A 388 -1.31 6.27 -11.18
C ILE A 388 -2.75 6.34 -11.66
N ASN A 389 -3.14 5.40 -12.50
CA ASN A 389 -4.49 5.33 -13.08
C ASN A 389 -5.10 3.92 -12.99
N LEU A 390 -4.46 3.04 -12.23
CA LEU A 390 -4.98 1.75 -11.79
C LEU A 390 -4.64 1.58 -10.31
N ARG A 391 -5.65 1.59 -9.45
CA ARG A 391 -5.47 1.31 -8.02
C ARG A 391 -5.61 -0.18 -7.77
N CYS A 392 -4.78 -0.72 -6.90
CA CYS A 392 -4.90 -2.05 -6.30
C CYS A 392 -5.06 -1.91 -4.77
N PRO A 393 -6.29 -1.71 -4.27
CA PRO A 393 -6.54 -1.65 -2.85
C PRO A 393 -6.24 -2.98 -2.15
N HIS A 394 -5.35 -2.94 -1.16
CA HIS A 394 -5.01 -4.03 -0.25
C HIS A 394 -5.83 -3.83 1.05
N LEU A 395 -6.71 -4.74 1.48
CA LEU A 395 -7.03 -6.07 0.92
C LEU A 395 -8.51 -6.42 1.18
N ALA A 396 -9.18 -7.04 0.21
CA ALA A 396 -10.52 -7.60 0.37
C ALA A 396 -10.40 -9.04 0.87
N TRP A 397 -10.97 -9.37 2.03
CA TRP A 397 -10.83 -10.73 2.59
C TRP A 397 -11.94 -11.66 2.14
N TYR A 398 -11.58 -12.92 1.87
CA TYR A 398 -12.57 -13.98 1.72
C TYR A 398 -13.25 -14.32 3.05
N THR A 399 -12.48 -14.44 4.14
CA THR A 399 -13.03 -14.71 5.47
C THR A 399 -12.23 -14.03 6.57
N MET A 400 -12.87 -13.71 7.69
CA MET A 400 -12.22 -13.27 8.92
C MET A 400 -11.72 -14.43 9.80
N GLU A 401 -11.84 -15.68 9.37
CA GLU A 401 -11.51 -16.84 10.19
C GLU A 401 -10.05 -16.87 10.69
N GLY A 402 -9.88 -16.99 12.00
CA GLY A 402 -8.59 -17.24 12.64
C GLY A 402 -7.53 -16.17 12.38
N GLN A 403 -6.34 -16.59 11.94
CA GLN A 403 -5.22 -15.67 11.68
C GLN A 403 -5.48 -14.70 10.52
N ALA A 404 -6.40 -15.02 9.61
CA ALA A 404 -6.58 -14.24 8.40
C ALA A 404 -7.10 -12.82 8.65
N LYS A 405 -7.94 -12.59 9.68
CA LYS A 405 -8.41 -11.23 10.05
C LYS A 405 -7.31 -10.30 10.59
N ARG A 406 -6.08 -10.82 10.74
CA ARG A 406 -4.88 -10.08 11.18
C ARG A 406 -3.83 -9.99 10.08
N ASP A 407 -4.07 -10.59 8.91
CA ASP A 407 -3.21 -10.46 7.75
C ASP A 407 -3.40 -9.07 7.13
N TYR A 408 -2.53 -8.14 7.52
CA TYR A 408 -2.55 -6.73 7.09
C TYR A 408 -3.97 -6.11 7.09
N PRO A 409 -4.59 -6.00 8.28
CA PRO A 409 -5.94 -5.47 8.42
C PRO A 409 -5.94 -3.95 8.26
N ALA A 410 -7.02 -3.36 7.76
CA ALA A 410 -8.39 -3.90 7.72
C ALA A 410 -8.91 -4.35 6.35
N SER A 411 -9.96 -5.19 6.36
CA SER A 411 -10.64 -5.52 5.11
C SER A 411 -11.34 -4.31 4.52
N ILE A 412 -11.10 -4.07 3.23
CA ILE A 412 -11.84 -3.06 2.48
C ILE A 412 -13.21 -3.54 1.99
N SER A 413 -13.51 -4.84 2.13
CA SER A 413 -14.71 -5.48 1.58
C SER A 413 -15.89 -5.41 2.55
N HIS A 414 -16.89 -6.25 2.32
CA HIS A 414 -18.19 -6.28 3.00
C HIS A 414 -18.15 -6.40 4.53
N GLN A 415 -17.02 -6.77 5.11
CA GLN A 415 -16.79 -6.79 6.55
C GLN A 415 -16.72 -5.37 7.14
N SER A 416 -16.30 -4.37 6.35
CA SER A 416 -16.31 -2.96 6.75
C SER A 416 -17.72 -2.37 6.74
N ALA A 417 -18.11 -1.57 7.74
CA ALA A 417 -19.48 -1.05 7.82
C ALA A 417 -19.85 -0.10 6.67
N TRP A 418 -18.85 0.52 6.04
CA TRP A 418 -18.97 1.48 4.93
C TRP A 418 -18.95 0.85 3.53
N TRP A 419 -18.89 -0.47 3.40
CA TRP A 419 -18.69 -1.11 2.09
C TRP A 419 -19.72 -0.69 1.03
N LYS A 420 -20.98 -0.46 1.42
CA LYS A 420 -22.06 -0.01 0.51
C LYS A 420 -21.90 1.43 0.04
N GLU A 421 -21.04 2.19 0.68
CA GLU A 421 -20.72 3.58 0.36
C GLU A 421 -19.45 3.69 -0.52
N TYR A 422 -18.67 2.61 -0.65
CA TYR A 422 -17.34 2.65 -1.28
C TYR A 422 -17.36 2.98 -2.77
N ALA A 423 -18.47 2.72 -3.48
CA ALA A 423 -18.64 3.08 -4.89
C ALA A 423 -18.38 4.57 -5.16
N TYR A 424 -18.55 5.44 -4.16
CA TYR A 424 -18.21 6.85 -4.27
C TYR A 424 -16.71 7.12 -4.41
N VAL A 425 -15.88 6.36 -3.67
CA VAL A 425 -14.41 6.43 -3.78
C VAL A 425 -13.98 5.93 -5.16
N GLU A 426 -14.55 4.82 -5.62
CA GLU A 426 -14.23 4.26 -6.92
C GLU A 426 -14.70 5.12 -8.09
N ASP A 427 -15.90 5.72 -8.00
CA ASP A 427 -16.36 6.67 -9.00
C ASP A 427 -15.43 7.89 -9.07
N TYR A 428 -15.04 8.45 -7.93
CA TYR A 428 -14.10 9.58 -7.87
C TYR A 428 -12.78 9.27 -8.60
N TYR A 429 -12.14 8.14 -8.30
CA TYR A 429 -10.88 7.77 -8.94
C TYR A 429 -11.03 7.34 -10.39
N ALA A 430 -12.11 6.66 -10.77
CA ALA A 430 -12.35 6.27 -12.15
C ALA A 430 -12.54 7.49 -13.07
N ARG A 431 -13.13 8.57 -12.55
CA ARG A 431 -13.26 9.85 -13.25
C ARG A 431 -11.90 10.52 -13.44
N ILE A 432 -11.05 10.52 -12.42
CA ILE A 432 -9.68 11.05 -12.51
C ILE A 432 -8.86 10.24 -13.53
N ALA A 433 -8.87 8.90 -13.43
CA ALA A 433 -8.18 8.01 -14.35
C ALA A 433 -8.63 8.24 -15.81
N ARG A 434 -9.94 8.39 -16.04
CA ARG A 434 -10.46 8.71 -17.38
C ARG A 434 -9.97 10.06 -17.87
N PHE A 435 -10.03 11.11 -17.05
CA PHE A 435 -9.60 12.46 -17.42
C PHE A 435 -8.10 12.49 -17.79
N ALA A 436 -7.28 11.76 -17.03
CA ALA A 436 -5.83 11.70 -17.18
C ALA A 436 -5.34 10.81 -18.34
N GLN A 437 -6.18 9.96 -18.92
CA GLN A 437 -5.74 8.92 -19.87
C GLN A 437 -5.14 9.47 -21.17
N ASP A 438 -5.68 10.56 -21.71
CA ASP A 438 -5.36 11.01 -23.07
C ASP A 438 -4.21 12.03 -23.14
N GLY A 439 -3.60 12.11 -24.32
CA GLY A 439 -2.67 13.16 -24.71
C GLY A 439 -1.26 13.07 -24.13
N THR A 440 -0.48 14.11 -24.40
CA THR A 440 0.97 14.14 -24.13
C THR A 440 1.29 15.03 -22.94
N PRO A 441 2.03 14.54 -21.92
CA PRO A 441 2.43 15.36 -20.78
C PRO A 441 3.25 16.59 -21.15
N VAL A 442 2.96 17.72 -20.51
CA VAL A 442 3.74 18.97 -20.59
C VAL A 442 4.93 18.86 -19.64
N CYS A 443 5.87 17.98 -19.96
CA CYS A 443 7.09 17.75 -19.18
C CYS A 443 8.31 17.83 -20.10
N ARG A 444 9.18 18.82 -19.85
CA ARG A 444 10.29 19.21 -20.75
C ARG A 444 11.68 19.07 -20.11
N VAL A 445 11.73 18.65 -18.85
CA VAL A 445 12.97 18.54 -18.06
C VAL A 445 13.25 17.07 -17.74
N LEU A 446 14.48 16.61 -17.93
CA LEU A 446 14.97 15.32 -17.44
C LEU A 446 15.88 15.54 -16.23
N VAL A 447 15.73 14.76 -15.17
CA VAL A 447 16.65 14.71 -14.02
C VAL A 447 17.36 13.37 -14.05
N VAL A 448 18.69 13.37 -14.16
CA VAL A 448 19.46 12.11 -14.14
C VAL A 448 19.41 11.51 -12.74
N SER A 449 19.04 10.24 -12.64
CA SER A 449 18.94 9.51 -11.37
C SER A 449 20.35 9.26 -10.79
N PRO A 450 20.58 9.54 -9.49
CA PRO A 450 21.88 9.30 -8.86
C PRO A 450 22.06 7.85 -8.36
N LEU A 451 21.15 6.93 -8.70
CA LEU A 451 21.10 5.56 -8.18
C LEU A 451 22.45 4.80 -8.29
N GLU A 452 23.11 4.89 -9.44
CA GLU A 452 24.40 4.20 -9.66
C GLU A 452 25.54 4.73 -8.76
N SER A 453 25.41 5.96 -8.25
CA SER A 453 26.35 6.49 -7.24
C SER A 453 26.20 5.78 -5.89
N VAL A 454 24.99 5.28 -5.56
CA VAL A 454 24.76 4.45 -4.35
C VAL A 454 25.30 3.04 -4.58
N TRP A 455 25.14 2.46 -5.77
CA TRP A 455 25.70 1.14 -6.12
C TRP A 455 27.21 1.08 -5.93
N ALA A 456 27.92 2.15 -6.28
CA ALA A 456 29.36 2.25 -6.13
C ALA A 456 29.85 2.36 -4.67
N ARG A 457 28.93 2.47 -3.69
CA ARG A 457 29.21 2.72 -2.26
C ARG A 457 28.88 1.57 -1.33
N ILE A 458 28.25 0.49 -1.78
CA ILE A 458 27.88 -0.64 -0.91
C ILE A 458 29.07 -1.16 -0.08
N HIS A 459 28.90 -1.40 1.21
CA HIS A 459 29.89 -2.04 2.09
C HIS A 459 29.20 -2.43 3.39
N PRO A 460 29.67 -3.42 4.17
CA PRO A 460 29.08 -3.70 5.48
C PRO A 460 28.92 -2.41 6.33
N GLY A 461 27.69 -2.10 6.74
CA GLY A 461 27.35 -0.87 7.46
C GLY A 461 26.95 0.34 6.59
N TRP A 462 26.80 0.20 5.27
CA TRP A 462 26.32 1.27 4.38
C TRP A 462 24.83 1.63 4.58
N CYS A 463 24.02 0.65 5.01
CA CYS A 463 22.60 0.78 5.34
C CYS A 463 22.29 0.09 6.69
N ASP A 464 21.10 0.37 7.24
CA ASP A 464 20.48 -0.33 8.36
C ASP A 464 19.05 -0.68 7.96
N GLY A 465 18.76 -1.98 7.84
CA GLY A 465 17.61 -2.46 7.09
C GLY A 465 17.60 -1.85 5.68
N LEU A 466 16.55 -1.12 5.35
CA LEU A 466 16.38 -0.48 4.04
C LEU A 466 16.68 1.03 4.06
N SER A 467 17.25 1.54 5.15
CA SER A 467 17.57 2.96 5.32
C SER A 467 19.07 3.22 5.23
N GLY A 468 19.48 4.32 4.59
CA GLY A 468 20.89 4.68 4.49
C GLY A 468 21.53 4.89 5.85
N LYS A 469 22.73 4.35 6.09
CA LYS A 469 23.50 4.48 7.33
C LYS A 469 24.77 5.31 7.11
N GLU A 470 25.49 5.05 6.01
CA GLU A 470 26.65 5.85 5.59
C GLU A 470 26.22 7.29 5.30
N GLN A 471 26.98 8.26 5.83
CA GLN A 471 26.68 9.69 5.69
C GLN A 471 26.52 10.13 4.23
N ARG A 472 27.39 9.65 3.34
CA ARG A 472 27.33 10.03 1.92
C ARG A 472 26.11 9.44 1.21
N VAL A 473 25.69 8.22 1.54
CA VAL A 473 24.45 7.63 1.00
C VAL A 473 23.23 8.44 1.44
N LYS A 474 23.17 8.84 2.71
CA LYS A 474 22.12 9.74 3.22
C LYS A 474 22.07 11.06 2.45
N GLU A 475 23.22 11.69 2.21
CA GLU A 475 23.30 12.94 1.45
C GLU A 475 22.80 12.79 0.00
N LEU A 476 23.11 11.68 -0.67
CA LEU A 476 22.63 11.40 -2.03
C LEU A 476 21.09 11.26 -2.04
N GLU A 477 20.54 10.52 -1.08
CA GLU A 477 19.10 10.28 -0.94
C GLU A 477 18.33 11.55 -0.55
N GLU A 478 18.84 12.31 0.42
CA GLU A 478 18.30 13.62 0.80
C GLU A 478 18.32 14.59 -0.39
N ARG A 479 19.41 14.62 -1.16
CA ARG A 479 19.52 15.47 -2.35
C ARG A 479 18.50 15.08 -3.42
N TYR A 480 18.33 13.78 -3.66
CA TYR A 480 17.35 13.24 -4.59
C TYR A 480 15.91 13.67 -4.23
N ALA A 481 15.54 13.53 -2.95
CA ALA A 481 14.24 13.98 -2.44
C ALA A 481 14.08 15.51 -2.51
N GLN A 482 15.11 16.28 -2.17
CA GLN A 482 15.06 17.74 -2.22
C GLN A 482 14.88 18.26 -3.66
N VAL A 483 15.55 17.68 -4.66
CA VAL A 483 15.37 18.07 -6.07
C VAL A 483 13.90 17.91 -6.48
N PHE A 484 13.25 16.81 -6.09
CA PHE A 484 11.83 16.62 -6.35
C PHE A 484 11.00 17.79 -5.78
N TYR A 485 11.16 18.10 -4.49
CA TYR A 485 10.38 19.17 -3.84
C TYR A 485 10.64 20.55 -4.42
N LEU A 486 11.91 20.89 -4.72
CA LEU A 486 12.28 22.20 -5.27
C LEU A 486 11.63 22.45 -6.64
N LEU A 487 11.54 21.43 -7.48
CA LEU A 487 10.94 21.55 -8.81
C LEU A 487 9.40 21.54 -8.74
N GLN A 488 8.82 20.59 -8.01
CA GLN A 488 7.36 20.39 -7.98
C GLN A 488 6.63 21.54 -7.27
N ARG A 489 7.18 22.08 -6.18
CA ARG A 489 6.62 23.26 -5.47
C ARG A 489 6.73 24.57 -6.26
N ARG A 490 7.41 24.54 -7.41
CA ARG A 490 7.58 25.67 -8.34
C ARG A 490 6.98 25.34 -9.71
N HIS A 491 6.13 24.31 -9.78
CA HIS A 491 5.34 23.93 -10.95
C HIS A 491 6.19 23.58 -12.18
N ILE A 492 7.43 23.11 -11.94
CA ILE A 492 8.33 22.59 -12.98
C ILE A 492 8.23 21.07 -12.95
N ASP A 493 7.57 20.52 -13.96
CA ASP A 493 7.47 19.08 -14.12
C ASP A 493 8.71 18.49 -14.81
N PHE A 494 9.06 17.26 -14.46
CA PHE A 494 10.26 16.59 -14.94
C PHE A 494 10.06 15.08 -15.05
N ASP A 495 10.94 14.35 -15.71
CA ASP A 495 11.04 12.88 -15.56
C ASP A 495 12.43 12.51 -15.04
N TYR A 496 12.54 11.35 -14.40
CA TYR A 496 13.83 10.75 -14.10
C TYR A 496 14.42 10.05 -15.33
N GLY A 497 15.75 10.15 -15.47
CA GLY A 497 16.54 9.38 -16.42
C GLY A 497 17.42 8.38 -15.69
N ASP A 498 17.08 7.09 -15.78
CA ASP A 498 17.94 5.99 -15.34
C ASP A 498 19.09 5.80 -16.32
N GLU A 499 20.34 5.74 -15.84
CA GLU A 499 21.51 5.68 -16.71
C GLU A 499 21.59 4.37 -17.52
N GLY A 500 21.16 3.24 -16.94
CA GLY A 500 21.11 1.95 -17.62
C GLY A 500 20.02 1.92 -18.69
N LEU A 501 18.82 2.40 -18.38
CA LEU A 501 17.73 2.53 -19.35
C LEU A 501 18.09 3.52 -20.47
N MET A 502 18.68 4.66 -20.13
CA MET A 502 19.12 5.66 -21.10
C MET A 502 20.20 5.12 -22.03
N ALA A 503 21.08 4.23 -21.57
CA ALA A 503 22.09 3.62 -22.42
C ALA A 503 21.46 2.83 -23.61
N GLU A 504 20.23 2.33 -23.45
CA GLU A 504 19.49 1.61 -24.49
C GLU A 504 18.55 2.52 -25.29
N TYR A 505 17.80 3.39 -24.61
CA TYR A 505 16.66 4.10 -25.21
C TYR A 505 16.92 5.57 -25.55
N ALA A 506 18.03 6.15 -25.06
CA ALA A 506 18.26 7.58 -25.15
C ALA A 506 19.27 7.97 -26.24
N ALA A 507 19.06 9.16 -26.82
CA ALA A 507 19.94 9.76 -27.81
C ALA A 507 19.84 11.29 -27.79
N ALA A 508 20.95 11.98 -28.04
CA ALA A 508 20.94 13.41 -28.30
C ALA A 508 20.50 13.67 -29.75
N GLU A 509 19.41 14.42 -29.93
CA GLU A 509 18.85 14.77 -31.25
C GLU A 509 18.86 16.30 -31.40
N GLY A 510 20.00 16.84 -31.86
CA GLY A 510 20.22 18.28 -31.89
C GLY A 510 20.23 18.86 -30.48
N ASN A 511 19.44 19.90 -30.23
CA ASN A 511 19.36 20.56 -28.92
C ASN A 511 18.32 19.93 -27.97
N ARG A 512 17.84 18.72 -28.26
CA ARG A 512 16.89 17.96 -27.44
C ARG A 512 17.45 16.59 -27.10
N LEU A 513 17.10 16.08 -25.92
CA LEU A 513 17.41 14.71 -25.52
C LEU A 513 16.16 13.85 -25.69
N ARG A 514 16.25 12.76 -26.46
CA ARG A 514 15.17 11.76 -26.58
C ARG A 514 15.46 10.61 -25.63
N VAL A 515 14.45 10.11 -24.93
CA VAL A 515 14.48 8.83 -24.21
C VAL A 515 13.24 8.05 -24.60
N GLY A 516 13.41 6.99 -25.39
CA GLY A 516 12.29 6.27 -26.01
C GLY A 516 11.43 7.20 -26.85
N GLN A 517 10.18 7.42 -26.44
CA GLN A 517 9.20 8.32 -27.06
C GLN A 517 9.15 9.73 -26.45
N ALA A 518 9.81 9.94 -25.31
CA ALA A 518 9.81 11.23 -24.60
C ALA A 518 10.96 12.12 -25.09
N TYR A 519 10.72 13.44 -25.11
CA TYR A 519 11.71 14.44 -25.50
C TYR A 519 11.84 15.53 -24.45
N TYR A 520 13.09 15.92 -24.18
CA TYR A 520 13.45 16.87 -23.14
C TYR A 520 14.29 18.00 -23.74
N ASP A 521 13.98 19.22 -23.32
CA ASP A 521 14.67 20.43 -23.77
C ASP A 521 15.73 20.88 -22.77
N ALA A 522 15.62 20.45 -21.52
CA ALA A 522 16.61 20.65 -20.47
C ALA A 522 16.93 19.35 -19.72
N VAL A 523 18.18 19.20 -19.29
CA VAL A 523 18.66 18.07 -18.48
C VAL A 523 19.33 18.61 -17.22
N LEU A 524 18.96 18.06 -16.07
CA LEU A 524 19.52 18.39 -14.77
C LEU A 524 20.36 17.23 -14.25
N VAL A 525 21.61 17.52 -13.91
CA VAL A 525 22.51 16.65 -13.16
C VAL A 525 22.70 17.24 -11.77
N CYS A 526 22.38 16.48 -10.73
CA CYS A 526 22.49 16.91 -9.34
C CYS A 526 22.75 15.72 -8.41
N GLY A 527 23.65 15.89 -7.43
CA GLY A 527 23.84 14.89 -6.38
C GLY A 527 24.37 13.54 -6.87
N MET A 528 25.36 13.55 -7.77
CA MET A 528 25.97 12.34 -8.32
C MET A 528 27.46 12.30 -8.00
N ASP A 529 27.97 11.13 -7.61
CA ASP A 529 29.40 10.89 -7.39
C ASP A 529 30.10 10.40 -8.66
N THR A 530 29.39 9.58 -9.43
CA THR A 530 29.82 9.11 -10.73
C THR A 530 28.70 9.21 -11.76
N VAL A 531 29.06 9.24 -13.04
CA VAL A 531 28.16 9.14 -14.18
C VAL A 531 28.66 8.02 -15.09
N ARG A 532 27.76 7.25 -15.70
CA ARG A 532 28.08 6.21 -16.67
C ARG A 532 28.67 6.85 -17.93
N GLY A 533 29.66 6.20 -18.53
CA GLY A 533 30.34 6.71 -19.72
C GLY A 533 29.41 6.89 -20.93
N THR A 534 28.35 6.07 -21.05
CA THR A 534 27.31 6.26 -22.07
C THR A 534 26.53 7.55 -21.85
N THR A 535 26.07 7.80 -20.62
CA THR A 535 25.39 9.03 -20.22
C THR A 535 26.28 10.25 -20.41
N GLU A 536 27.54 10.19 -19.98
CA GLU A 536 28.50 11.29 -20.15
C GLU A 536 28.63 11.73 -21.60
N ARG A 537 28.85 10.76 -22.51
CA ARG A 537 29.00 11.04 -23.95
C ARG A 537 27.74 11.66 -24.53
N MET A 538 26.57 11.11 -24.18
CA MET A 538 25.28 11.58 -24.65
C MET A 538 24.98 13.02 -24.17
N LEU A 539 25.25 13.32 -22.90
CA LEU A 539 25.07 14.66 -22.35
C LEU A 539 26.07 15.67 -22.94
N ARG A 540 27.30 15.23 -23.24
CA ARG A 540 28.28 16.05 -23.95
C ARG A 540 27.81 16.42 -25.36
N GLU A 541 27.26 15.46 -26.11
CA GLU A 541 26.70 15.69 -27.45
C GLU A 541 25.49 16.62 -27.42
N PHE A 542 24.58 16.41 -26.46
CA PHE A 542 23.42 17.28 -26.21
C PHE A 542 23.85 18.72 -25.90
N ALA A 543 24.80 18.91 -24.98
CA ALA A 543 25.29 20.23 -24.60
C ALA A 543 26.05 20.92 -25.75
N ALA A 544 26.91 20.19 -26.48
CA ALA A 544 27.63 20.71 -27.65
C ALA A 544 26.69 21.15 -28.78
N SER A 545 25.52 20.53 -28.88
CA SER A 545 24.47 20.87 -29.85
C SER A 545 23.55 22.01 -29.40
N GLY A 546 23.86 22.67 -28.27
CA GLY A 546 23.10 23.79 -27.73
C GLY A 546 21.93 23.40 -26.83
N GLY A 547 21.86 22.12 -26.42
CA GLY A 547 20.89 21.66 -25.42
C GLY A 547 21.14 22.28 -24.05
N ARG A 548 20.07 22.51 -23.28
CA ARG A 548 20.16 23.11 -21.94
C ARG A 548 20.57 22.06 -20.90
N LEU A 549 21.87 21.90 -20.67
CA LEU A 549 22.38 21.08 -19.57
C LEU A 549 22.65 21.94 -18.34
N ILE A 550 22.06 21.56 -17.20
CA ILE A 550 22.27 22.20 -15.89
C ILE A 550 22.99 21.23 -14.96
N VAL A 551 24.08 21.70 -14.34
CA VAL A 551 24.76 21.00 -13.24
C VAL A 551 24.48 21.78 -11.96
N CYS A 552 23.74 21.16 -11.04
CA CYS A 552 23.33 21.78 -9.79
C CYS A 552 24.12 21.23 -8.60
N GLY A 553 24.82 22.10 -7.89
CA GLY A 553 25.77 21.72 -6.85
C GLY A 553 27.10 21.24 -7.42
N GLU A 554 27.68 20.20 -6.82
CA GLU A 554 28.93 19.61 -7.30
C GLU A 554 28.72 18.74 -8.54
N ALA A 555 29.62 18.84 -9.51
CA ALA A 555 29.68 17.90 -10.63
C ALA A 555 30.22 16.54 -10.17
N PRO A 556 29.84 15.43 -10.86
CA PRO A 556 30.45 14.13 -10.62
C PRO A 556 31.99 14.21 -10.69
N LYS A 557 32.67 13.46 -9.82
CA LYS A 557 34.14 13.42 -9.76
C LYS A 557 34.71 12.17 -10.45
N ALA A 558 33.84 11.32 -10.99
CA ALA A 558 34.19 10.09 -11.66
C ALA A 558 33.27 9.80 -12.86
N VAL A 559 33.83 9.13 -13.87
CA VAL A 559 33.09 8.51 -14.99
C VAL A 559 33.35 7.01 -14.94
N ASP A 560 32.30 6.19 -14.97
CA ASP A 560 32.40 4.73 -14.77
C ASP A 560 33.14 4.35 -13.47
N CYS A 561 32.93 5.12 -12.40
CA CYS A 561 33.64 5.03 -11.12
C CYS A 561 35.17 5.21 -11.21
N LEU A 562 35.70 5.70 -12.33
CA LEU A 562 37.12 6.04 -12.48
C LEU A 562 37.33 7.55 -12.26
N PRO A 563 38.39 7.97 -11.55
CA PRO A 563 38.68 9.38 -11.32
C PRO A 563 38.72 10.18 -12.63
N GLY A 564 37.93 11.24 -12.70
CA GLY A 564 37.81 12.10 -13.87
C GLY A 564 36.49 12.85 -13.87
N SER A 565 36.56 14.18 -14.02
CA SER A 565 35.36 15.00 -14.12
C SER A 565 34.79 14.94 -15.54
N PRO A 566 33.46 14.83 -15.71
CA PRO A 566 32.85 14.90 -17.03
C PRO A 566 33.06 16.28 -17.67
N ASP A 567 33.26 16.30 -18.99
CA ASP A 567 33.43 17.53 -19.77
C ASP A 567 32.15 17.82 -20.57
N TRP A 568 31.40 18.81 -20.09
CA TRP A 568 30.13 19.22 -20.68
C TRP A 568 30.21 20.68 -21.15
N PRO A 569 30.49 20.91 -22.44
CA PRO A 569 30.70 22.26 -22.97
C PRO A 569 29.42 23.07 -22.89
N GLY A 570 29.50 24.30 -22.37
CA GLY A 570 28.35 25.20 -22.28
C GLY A 570 27.32 24.84 -21.21
N ALA A 571 27.55 23.81 -20.39
CA ALA A 571 26.65 23.46 -19.28
C ALA A 571 26.55 24.61 -18.27
N LEU A 572 25.32 24.92 -17.86
CA LEU A 572 25.04 25.93 -16.84
C LEU A 572 25.29 25.35 -15.45
N ARG A 573 26.22 25.93 -14.70
CA ARG A 573 26.52 25.51 -13.33
C ARG A 573 25.81 26.43 -12.34
N VAL A 574 25.02 25.86 -11.43
CA VAL A 574 24.27 26.60 -10.41
C VAL A 574 24.54 26.00 -9.03
N PRO A 575 24.52 26.82 -7.95
CA PRO A 575 24.55 26.28 -6.59
C PRO A 575 23.27 25.47 -6.31
N PHE A 576 23.35 24.56 -5.33
CA PHE A 576 22.16 23.85 -4.85
C PHE A 576 21.31 24.78 -3.96
N GLU A 577 20.57 25.67 -4.58
CA GLU A 577 19.68 26.64 -3.94
C GLU A 577 18.39 26.75 -4.74
N GLU A 578 17.24 26.89 -4.05
CA GLU A 578 15.91 26.93 -4.69
C GLU A 578 15.86 27.97 -5.81
N GLU A 579 16.21 29.23 -5.52
CA GLU A 579 16.09 30.31 -6.50
C GLU A 579 17.06 30.18 -7.67
N ALA A 580 18.24 29.60 -7.45
CA ALA A 580 19.20 29.35 -8.53
C ALA A 580 18.69 28.26 -9.49
N LEU A 581 18.15 27.17 -8.95
CA LEU A 581 17.57 26.08 -9.73
C LEU A 581 16.33 26.55 -10.48
N VAL A 582 15.44 27.29 -9.82
CA VAL A 582 14.22 27.83 -10.45
C VAL A 582 14.58 28.85 -11.53
N ALA A 583 15.54 29.75 -11.30
CA ALA A 583 15.97 30.69 -12.33
C ALA A 583 16.48 29.97 -13.60
N ALA A 584 17.16 28.85 -13.44
CA ALA A 584 17.67 28.04 -14.55
C ALA A 584 16.57 27.28 -15.31
N LEU A 585 15.44 26.97 -14.66
CA LEU A 585 14.40 26.09 -15.20
C LEU A 585 13.01 26.74 -15.36
N ARG A 586 12.83 28.01 -14.97
CA ARG A 586 11.51 28.69 -14.97
C ARG A 586 10.80 28.71 -16.33
N GLU A 587 11.56 28.68 -17.43
CA GLU A 587 11.01 28.68 -18.80
C GLU A 587 10.33 27.35 -19.17
N TYR A 588 10.54 26.31 -18.36
CA TYR A 588 9.96 24.98 -18.51
C TYR A 588 8.81 24.71 -17.52
N ALA A 589 8.41 25.70 -16.73
CA ALA A 589 7.27 25.58 -15.82
C ALA A 589 5.97 25.29 -16.59
N VAL A 590 5.13 24.42 -16.04
CA VAL A 590 3.86 23.99 -16.64
C VAL A 590 2.85 25.15 -16.66
N ALA A 591 2.78 25.87 -15.54
CA ALA A 591 1.92 27.01 -15.33
C ALA A 591 2.52 27.91 -14.24
N SER A 592 2.03 29.14 -14.14
CA SER A 592 2.30 30.02 -12.99
C SER A 592 1.12 29.93 -12.03
N ILE A 593 1.35 29.42 -10.82
CA ILE A 593 0.32 29.28 -9.78
C ILE A 593 0.75 30.06 -8.55
N THR A 594 0.00 31.09 -8.22
CA THR A 594 0.35 32.03 -7.14
C THR A 594 -0.77 32.23 -6.15
N LEU A 595 -0.40 32.45 -4.90
CA LEU A 595 -1.32 32.94 -3.88
C LEU A 595 -1.74 34.39 -4.18
N PRO A 596 -2.78 34.94 -3.51
CA PRO A 596 -3.23 36.33 -3.74
C PRO A 596 -2.15 37.40 -3.58
N GLY A 597 -1.09 37.14 -2.79
CA GLY A 597 0.03 38.07 -2.61
C GLY A 597 1.07 38.03 -3.73
N GLY A 598 0.95 37.10 -4.70
CA GLY A 598 1.86 36.90 -5.82
C GLY A 598 2.99 35.90 -5.56
N GLU A 599 3.12 35.39 -4.34
CA GLU A 599 4.04 34.32 -4.00
C GLU A 599 3.62 32.97 -4.63
N PRO A 600 4.57 32.07 -4.96
CA PRO A 600 4.24 30.75 -5.48
C PRO A 600 3.36 29.95 -4.51
N ALA A 601 2.28 29.35 -5.02
CA ALA A 601 1.43 28.46 -4.24
C ALA A 601 2.10 27.08 -4.08
N ARG A 602 3.04 26.98 -3.13
CA ARG A 602 3.92 25.82 -2.94
C ARG A 602 3.19 24.53 -2.57
N ASP A 603 2.04 24.63 -1.91
CA ASP A 603 1.23 23.47 -1.51
C ASP A 603 0.26 23.03 -2.63
N ILE A 604 0.17 23.79 -3.73
CA ILE A 604 -0.65 23.44 -4.90
C ILE A 604 0.25 22.78 -5.95
N LEU A 605 0.22 21.45 -6.00
CA LEU A 605 0.95 20.67 -6.98
C LEU A 605 0.18 20.61 -8.31
N CYS A 606 0.90 20.49 -9.43
CA CYS A 606 0.33 20.61 -10.77
C CYS A 606 0.95 19.63 -11.75
N GLN A 607 0.11 18.98 -12.56
CA GLN A 607 0.47 18.19 -13.74
C GLN A 607 -0.42 18.61 -14.90
N ALA A 608 0.12 18.60 -16.14
CA ALA A 608 -0.67 18.95 -17.32
C ALA A 608 -0.38 18.07 -18.53
N LYS A 609 -1.38 17.93 -19.39
CA LYS A 609 -1.30 17.23 -20.68
C LYS A 609 -1.89 18.08 -21.80
N GLN A 610 -1.32 17.98 -22.99
CA GLN A 610 -1.91 18.51 -24.22
C GLN A 610 -2.74 17.43 -24.90
N VAL A 611 -4.01 17.76 -25.21
CA VAL A 611 -4.96 16.85 -25.87
C VAL A 611 -5.70 17.64 -26.95
N ASP A 612 -5.59 17.29 -28.23
CA ASP A 612 -6.39 17.87 -29.33
C ASP A 612 -6.57 19.41 -29.32
N GLY A 613 -5.54 20.15 -28.89
CA GLY A 613 -5.57 21.63 -28.83
C GLY A 613 -6.10 22.24 -27.53
N GLU A 614 -6.50 21.43 -26.54
CA GLU A 614 -6.75 21.85 -25.16
C GLU A 614 -5.62 21.43 -24.22
N THR A 615 -5.42 22.20 -23.15
CA THR A 615 -4.54 21.80 -22.03
C THR A 615 -5.40 21.27 -20.89
N ARG A 616 -5.17 20.02 -20.48
CA ARG A 616 -5.77 19.44 -19.27
C ARG A 616 -4.81 19.57 -18.10
N LEU A 617 -5.30 20.03 -16.95
CA LEU A 617 -4.53 20.17 -15.71
C LEU A 617 -5.18 19.36 -14.59
N ILE A 618 -4.32 18.77 -13.76
CA ILE A 618 -4.68 18.21 -12.46
C ILE A 618 -3.94 19.03 -11.41
N LEU A 619 -4.69 19.61 -10.48
CA LEU A 619 -4.19 20.44 -9.40
C LEU A 619 -4.56 19.81 -8.07
N LEU A 620 -3.61 19.69 -7.15
CA LEU A 620 -3.84 19.12 -5.83
C LEU A 620 -3.35 20.09 -4.76
N ASN A 621 -4.23 20.43 -3.82
CA ASN A 621 -3.78 20.97 -2.54
C ASN A 621 -3.23 19.82 -1.69
N ASP A 622 -1.93 19.71 -1.58
CA ASP A 622 -1.27 18.62 -0.85
C ASP A 622 -1.39 18.79 0.68
N ASN A 623 -1.85 19.95 1.15
CA ASN A 623 -2.09 20.22 2.56
C ASN A 623 -3.42 19.61 3.03
N ARG A 624 -3.35 18.69 4.02
CA ARG A 624 -4.52 18.01 4.61
C ARG A 624 -5.33 18.88 5.57
N GLU A 625 -4.77 19.99 6.05
CA GLU A 625 -5.37 20.77 7.13
C GLU A 625 -5.81 22.16 6.68
N ALA A 626 -5.09 22.77 5.74
CA ALA A 626 -5.30 24.15 5.36
C ALA A 626 -6.00 24.29 4.00
N ALA A 627 -7.08 25.07 4.00
CA ALA A 627 -7.69 25.59 2.77
C ALA A 627 -6.85 26.76 2.23
N VAL A 628 -6.86 26.95 0.91
CA VAL A 628 -6.20 28.07 0.23
C VAL A 628 -7.18 28.70 -0.75
N ASN A 629 -7.51 29.97 -0.54
CA ASN A 629 -8.48 30.69 -1.37
C ASN A 629 -7.81 31.75 -2.23
N GLY A 630 -8.37 31.97 -3.41
CA GLY A 630 -7.96 32.99 -4.34
C GLY A 630 -6.64 32.73 -5.05
N VAL A 631 -6.28 31.46 -5.24
CA VAL A 631 -5.11 31.05 -6.03
C VAL A 631 -5.32 31.49 -7.48
N GLU A 632 -4.35 32.21 -8.05
CA GLU A 632 -4.36 32.58 -9.46
C GLU A 632 -3.57 31.54 -10.26
N LEU A 633 -4.23 30.89 -11.21
CA LEU A 633 -3.60 30.06 -12.23
C LEU A 633 -3.46 30.90 -13.51
N SER A 634 -2.23 31.03 -13.99
CA SER A 634 -1.89 31.64 -15.29
C SER A 634 -1.22 30.60 -16.19
N ILE A 635 -1.80 30.34 -17.36
CA ILE A 635 -1.27 29.35 -18.32
C ILE A 635 -1.39 29.82 -19.77
N ALA A 636 -0.42 29.43 -20.60
CA ALA A 636 -0.47 29.68 -22.04
C ALA A 636 -1.65 28.92 -22.68
N GLY A 637 -2.45 29.61 -23.48
CA GLY A 637 -3.64 29.04 -24.09
C GLY A 637 -4.66 30.11 -24.47
N SER A 638 -5.79 29.65 -24.98
CA SER A 638 -6.92 30.49 -25.36
C SER A 638 -8.22 29.72 -25.23
N GLY A 639 -9.32 30.44 -25.05
CA GLY A 639 -10.64 29.85 -25.01
C GLY A 639 -11.13 29.50 -23.59
N PRO A 640 -12.19 28.67 -23.49
CA PRO A 640 -12.90 28.48 -22.24
C PRO A 640 -12.12 27.68 -21.19
N VAL A 641 -12.35 27.94 -19.89
CA VAL A 641 -11.88 27.08 -18.79
C VAL A 641 -13.04 26.29 -18.21
N THR A 642 -12.94 24.96 -18.18
CA THR A 642 -13.98 24.09 -17.61
C THR A 642 -13.41 23.16 -16.55
N ARG A 643 -14.05 23.17 -15.38
CA ARG A 643 -13.78 22.29 -14.25
C ARG A 643 -14.59 21.02 -14.40
N PHE A 644 -13.92 19.88 -14.31
CA PHE A 644 -14.51 18.56 -14.20
C PHE A 644 -14.56 18.20 -12.72
N ILE A 645 -15.74 17.89 -12.18
CA ILE A 645 -15.92 17.62 -10.76
C ILE A 645 -15.89 16.09 -10.55
N PRO A 646 -14.80 15.51 -10.06
CA PRO A 646 -14.67 14.06 -9.93
C PRO A 646 -15.64 13.46 -8.89
N GLU A 647 -16.12 14.24 -7.92
CA GLU A 647 -17.10 13.78 -6.93
C GLU A 647 -18.47 13.47 -7.55
N THR A 648 -18.93 14.29 -8.52
CA THR A 648 -20.29 14.19 -9.07
C THR A 648 -20.36 13.80 -10.54
N GLY A 649 -19.28 14.00 -11.30
CA GLY A 649 -19.28 13.88 -12.76
C GLY A 649 -19.79 15.13 -13.48
N ASP A 650 -20.10 16.21 -12.75
CA ASP A 650 -20.57 17.46 -13.34
C ASP A 650 -19.44 18.27 -13.97
N LEU A 651 -19.80 19.13 -14.93
CA LEU A 651 -18.88 20.04 -15.60
C LEU A 651 -19.31 21.48 -15.33
N GLU A 652 -18.34 22.33 -14.99
CA GLU A 652 -18.58 23.74 -14.75
C GLU A 652 -17.70 24.63 -15.60
N ARG A 653 -18.27 25.70 -16.18
CA ARG A 653 -17.55 26.72 -16.93
C ARG A 653 -17.07 27.83 -16.00
N LEU A 654 -15.77 27.84 -15.68
CA LEU A 654 -15.21 28.84 -14.78
C LEU A 654 -15.09 30.22 -15.45
N PRO A 655 -15.30 31.31 -14.70
CA PRO A 655 -14.96 32.65 -15.16
C PRO A 655 -13.44 32.76 -15.30
N ALA A 656 -12.98 33.10 -16.50
CA ALA A 656 -11.56 33.28 -16.81
C ALA A 656 -11.36 34.54 -17.65
N SER A 657 -10.17 35.12 -17.55
CA SER A 657 -9.75 36.23 -18.42
C SER A 657 -8.66 35.75 -19.38
N GLU A 658 -8.71 36.23 -20.62
CA GLU A 658 -7.71 35.92 -21.64
C GLU A 658 -7.06 37.23 -22.10
N SER A 659 -5.73 37.28 -22.07
CA SER A 659 -4.97 38.43 -22.58
C SER A 659 -3.59 37.99 -23.03
N GLY A 660 -3.22 38.30 -24.27
CA GLY A 660 -1.87 38.02 -24.81
C GLY A 660 -1.53 36.54 -24.91
N GLY A 661 -2.51 35.66 -25.18
CA GLY A 661 -2.31 34.21 -25.27
C GLY A 661 -2.12 33.52 -23.92
N VAL A 662 -2.50 34.19 -22.82
CA VAL A 662 -2.49 33.64 -21.47
C VAL A 662 -3.92 33.68 -20.92
N VAL A 663 -4.36 32.54 -20.39
CA VAL A 663 -5.61 32.40 -19.66
C VAL A 663 -5.33 32.50 -18.17
N ARG A 664 -6.11 33.31 -17.46
CA ARG A 664 -6.07 33.45 -16.00
C ARG A 664 -7.40 33.05 -15.37
N VAL A 665 -7.34 32.22 -14.34
CA VAL A 665 -8.50 31.77 -13.56
C VAL A 665 -8.17 31.83 -12.07
N ARG A 666 -9.16 32.19 -11.25
CA ARG A 666 -9.06 32.22 -9.79
C ARG A 666 -9.71 30.96 -9.22
N LEU A 667 -9.02 30.30 -8.31
CA LEU A 667 -9.40 28.99 -7.76
C LEU A 667 -9.34 29.01 -6.24
N ASP A 668 -10.24 28.26 -5.62
CA ASP A 668 -10.29 28.00 -4.19
C ASP A 668 -10.10 26.49 -3.95
N PHE A 669 -9.30 26.16 -2.96
CA PHE A 669 -8.97 24.79 -2.59
C PHE A 669 -9.35 24.55 -1.13
N ALA A 670 -10.27 23.62 -0.89
CA ALA A 670 -10.40 23.01 0.43
C ALA A 670 -9.10 22.24 0.78
N PRO A 671 -8.88 21.87 2.05
CA PRO A 671 -7.81 20.95 2.40
C PRO A 671 -7.93 19.69 1.54
N GLN A 672 -6.83 19.24 0.94
CA GLN A 672 -6.81 18.06 0.07
C GLN A 672 -7.71 18.12 -1.18
N ALA A 673 -8.14 19.30 -1.62
CA ALA A 673 -8.94 19.40 -2.84
C ALA A 673 -8.11 19.05 -4.08
N MET A 674 -8.67 18.21 -4.97
CA MET A 674 -8.15 17.96 -6.31
C MET A 674 -9.07 18.61 -7.35
N LEU A 675 -8.52 19.46 -8.20
CA LEU A 675 -9.25 20.12 -9.29
C LEU A 675 -8.76 19.62 -10.65
N LEU A 676 -9.71 19.25 -11.52
CA LEU A 676 -9.46 18.84 -12.89
C LEU A 676 -9.94 19.94 -13.84
N LEU A 677 -9.04 20.53 -14.62
CA LEU A 677 -9.35 21.67 -15.49
C LEU A 677 -9.01 21.37 -16.95
N SER A 678 -9.89 21.73 -17.87
CA SER A 678 -9.55 21.88 -19.29
C SER A 678 -9.51 23.37 -19.65
N VAL A 679 -8.45 23.78 -20.35
CA VAL A 679 -8.25 25.11 -20.92
C VAL A 679 -8.27 25.01 -22.44
N GLY A 680 -9.21 25.72 -23.07
CA GLY A 680 -9.43 25.72 -24.53
C GLY A 680 -10.45 24.67 -24.99
N GLY A 681 -10.78 23.70 -24.15
CA GLY A 681 -11.80 22.69 -24.44
C GLY A 681 -13.23 23.23 -24.43
N VAL A 682 -13.99 22.88 -25.46
CA VAL A 682 -15.39 23.29 -25.61
C VAL A 682 -16.34 22.15 -25.25
N TYR A 683 -16.94 22.26 -24.06
CA TYR A 683 -17.92 21.33 -23.53
C TYR A 683 -19.29 22.03 -23.39
N PRO A 684 -20.22 21.85 -24.34
CA PRO A 684 -21.52 22.53 -24.33
C PRO A 684 -22.39 22.25 -23.10
N GLU A 685 -22.22 21.09 -22.47
CA GLU A 685 -22.89 20.64 -21.27
C GLU A 685 -22.37 21.28 -19.97
N ALA A 686 -21.25 22.01 -20.03
CA ALA A 686 -20.69 22.69 -18.86
C ALA A 686 -21.57 23.87 -18.45
N CYS A 687 -22.04 23.85 -17.21
CA CYS A 687 -22.89 24.90 -16.65
C CYS A 687 -22.05 25.99 -15.97
N ALA A 688 -22.56 27.21 -15.83
CA ALA A 688 -21.90 28.20 -14.98
C ALA A 688 -21.90 27.71 -13.52
N PRO A 689 -20.82 27.94 -12.75
CA PRO A 689 -20.78 27.70 -11.32
C PRO A 689 -21.96 28.39 -10.64
N ARG A 690 -22.66 27.67 -9.77
CA ARG A 690 -23.75 28.26 -8.99
C ARG A 690 -23.14 28.96 -7.78
N ALA A 691 -23.14 30.28 -7.81
CA ALA A 691 -22.75 31.08 -6.66
C ALA A 691 -23.92 31.17 -5.67
N TYR A 692 -23.65 30.85 -4.42
CA TYR A 692 -24.59 30.97 -3.33
C TYR A 692 -23.99 31.82 -2.22
N ARG A 693 -24.79 32.71 -1.64
CA ARG A 693 -24.44 33.44 -0.43
C ARG A 693 -25.11 32.82 0.79
N ALA A 694 -24.35 32.71 1.87
CA ALA A 694 -24.89 32.30 3.16
C ALA A 694 -25.87 33.37 3.68
N VAL A 695 -27.12 32.97 3.93
CA VAL A 695 -28.16 33.81 4.55
C VAL A 695 -28.02 33.75 6.06
N CYS A 696 -27.95 32.54 6.60
CA CYS A 696 -27.68 32.32 8.02
C CYS A 696 -27.09 30.93 8.26
N ARG A 697 -26.40 30.78 9.40
CA ARG A 697 -25.86 29.53 9.90
C ARG A 697 -26.37 29.30 11.32
N LYS A 698 -26.89 28.11 11.61
CA LYS A 698 -27.39 27.73 12.94
C LYS A 698 -26.97 26.30 13.28
N GLU A 699 -26.49 26.09 14.49
CA GLU A 699 -26.28 24.75 15.05
C GLU A 699 -27.62 24.11 15.40
N SER A 700 -27.68 22.77 15.35
CA SER A 700 -28.83 22.02 15.84
C SER A 700 -29.14 22.42 17.29
N PRO A 701 -30.42 22.64 17.66
CA PRO A 701 -30.81 23.10 18.99
C PRO A 701 -30.75 22.00 20.08
N ALA A 702 -30.56 20.73 19.69
CA ALA A 702 -30.60 19.61 20.61
C ALA A 702 -29.25 19.37 21.31
N ALA A 703 -29.27 19.25 22.65
CA ALA A 703 -28.11 18.88 23.45
C ALA A 703 -27.78 17.37 23.41
N ALA A 704 -28.76 16.55 23.01
CA ALA A 704 -28.63 15.12 22.78
C ALA A 704 -29.62 14.68 21.70
N PHE A 705 -29.27 13.65 20.94
CA PHE A 705 -30.04 13.13 19.81
C PHE A 705 -30.60 11.76 20.14
N ARG A 706 -31.84 11.52 19.70
CA ARG A 706 -32.32 10.15 19.50
C ARG A 706 -31.51 9.53 18.36
N TYR A 707 -31.32 8.22 18.43
CA TYR A 707 -30.52 7.51 17.46
C TYR A 707 -31.08 6.13 17.15
N GLU A 708 -30.62 5.57 16.05
CA GLU A 708 -30.89 4.21 15.61
C GLU A 708 -29.55 3.52 15.31
N LEU A 709 -29.44 2.25 15.68
CA LEU A 709 -28.34 1.37 15.34
C LEU A 709 -28.80 0.43 14.23
N ASP A 710 -27.97 0.19 13.21
CA ASP A 710 -28.30 -0.75 12.13
C ASP A 710 -28.07 -2.22 12.52
N GLU A 711 -27.35 -2.45 13.61
CA GLU A 711 -27.13 -3.75 14.24
C GLU A 711 -27.22 -3.65 15.77
N PRO A 712 -27.40 -4.76 16.51
CA PRO A 712 -27.36 -4.73 17.97
C PRO A 712 -26.02 -4.22 18.52
N ASN A 713 -26.03 -3.62 19.71
CA ASN A 713 -24.79 -3.31 20.41
C ASN A 713 -24.10 -4.61 20.88
N LEU A 714 -22.81 -4.52 21.16
CA LEU A 714 -22.01 -5.68 21.52
C LEU A 714 -21.03 -5.41 22.66
N CYS A 715 -20.68 -6.49 23.36
CA CYS A 715 -19.60 -6.57 24.33
C CYS A 715 -18.55 -7.54 23.79
N VAL A 716 -17.34 -7.06 23.54
CA VAL A 716 -16.20 -7.90 23.17
C VAL A 716 -15.70 -8.64 24.41
N LEU A 717 -15.47 -9.94 24.27
CA LEU A 717 -14.87 -10.81 25.27
C LEU A 717 -13.61 -11.43 24.67
N ASP A 718 -12.51 -10.69 24.73
CA ASP A 718 -11.19 -11.03 24.18
C ASP A 718 -10.16 -11.37 25.27
N GLN A 719 -10.61 -11.54 26.50
CA GLN A 719 -9.77 -11.92 27.63
C GLN A 719 -10.31 -13.18 28.31
N ALA A 720 -9.43 -14.16 28.51
CA ALA A 720 -9.77 -15.46 29.04
C ALA A 720 -8.74 -15.98 30.06
N SER A 721 -9.22 -16.75 31.05
CA SER A 721 -8.38 -17.71 31.78
C SER A 721 -8.34 -19.03 31.03
N VAL A 722 -7.21 -19.72 31.06
CA VAL A 722 -6.98 -21.03 30.42
C VAL A 722 -6.87 -22.13 31.47
N SER A 723 -7.45 -23.30 31.22
CA SER A 723 -7.19 -24.54 31.96
C SER A 723 -6.87 -25.65 30.96
N LEU A 724 -5.77 -26.37 31.20
CA LEU A 724 -5.29 -27.46 30.34
C LEU A 724 -5.48 -28.79 31.04
N ASN A 725 -6.06 -29.77 30.34
CA ASN A 725 -6.27 -31.14 30.83
C ASN A 725 -6.93 -31.20 32.23
N GLY A 726 -7.86 -30.29 32.51
CA GLY A 726 -8.56 -30.20 33.81
C GLY A 726 -7.72 -29.62 34.96
N GLY A 727 -6.56 -29.01 34.66
CA GLY A 727 -5.70 -28.36 35.63
C GLY A 727 -6.23 -27.02 36.18
N ALA A 728 -5.39 -26.35 36.98
CA ALA A 728 -5.72 -25.03 37.53
C ALA A 728 -5.93 -23.99 36.43
N TRP A 729 -6.80 -23.01 36.70
CA TRP A 729 -7.01 -21.87 35.81
C TRP A 729 -5.82 -20.90 35.90
N SER A 730 -5.37 -20.40 34.75
CA SER A 730 -4.42 -19.29 34.67
C SER A 730 -5.04 -17.98 35.15
N GLU A 731 -4.21 -16.94 35.28
CA GLU A 731 -4.69 -15.56 35.28
C GLU A 731 -5.42 -15.24 33.96
N GLU A 732 -6.31 -14.24 34.00
CA GLU A 732 -6.99 -13.75 32.80
C GLU A 732 -6.00 -12.99 31.92
N MET A 733 -5.97 -13.31 30.62
CA MET A 733 -5.07 -12.70 29.64
C MET A 733 -5.80 -12.48 28.31
N GLU A 734 -5.26 -11.58 27.48
CA GLU A 734 -5.74 -11.36 26.10
C GLU A 734 -5.67 -12.66 25.28
N ILE A 735 -6.62 -12.85 24.36
CA ILE A 735 -6.88 -14.12 23.70
C ILE A 735 -5.71 -14.66 22.87
N LEU A 736 -4.93 -13.82 22.19
CA LEU A 736 -3.73 -14.27 21.48
C LEU A 736 -2.60 -14.67 22.43
N LYS A 737 -2.52 -14.02 23.60
CA LYS A 737 -1.63 -14.48 24.68
C LYS A 737 -2.09 -15.82 25.25
N ALA A 738 -3.40 -16.04 25.35
CA ALA A 738 -3.95 -17.35 25.72
C ALA A 738 -3.62 -18.43 24.68
N ASP A 739 -3.72 -18.13 23.38
CA ASP A 739 -3.29 -19.04 22.30
C ASP A 739 -1.80 -19.41 22.43
N ARG A 740 -0.92 -18.42 22.60
CA ARG A 740 0.52 -18.66 22.83
C ARG A 740 0.77 -19.51 24.08
N HIS A 741 0.07 -19.23 25.17
CA HIS A 741 0.17 -20.00 26.41
C HIS A 741 -0.21 -21.48 26.20
N VAL A 742 -1.29 -21.76 25.47
CA VAL A 742 -1.71 -23.13 25.13
C VAL A 742 -0.67 -23.80 24.22
N ARG A 743 -0.15 -23.08 23.22
CA ARG A 743 0.85 -23.60 22.27
C ARG A 743 2.18 -23.92 22.93
N ASP A 744 2.66 -23.07 23.83
CA ASP A 744 3.87 -23.33 24.63
C ASP A 744 3.73 -24.62 25.44
N ALA A 745 2.59 -24.80 26.10
CA ALA A 745 2.32 -25.98 26.92
C ALA A 745 2.25 -27.29 26.11
N PHE A 746 1.86 -27.21 24.83
CA PHE A 746 1.82 -28.35 23.91
C PHE A 746 3.02 -28.42 22.96
N HIS A 747 4.03 -27.56 23.12
CA HIS A 747 5.23 -27.49 22.27
C HIS A 747 4.91 -27.28 20.77
N LEU A 748 3.93 -26.43 20.48
CA LEU A 748 3.52 -26.09 19.12
C LEU A 748 4.11 -24.75 18.68
N PRO A 749 4.43 -24.57 17.38
CA PRO A 749 4.79 -23.26 16.84
C PRO A 749 3.66 -22.23 17.06
N TYR A 750 4.06 -20.96 17.25
CA TYR A 750 3.11 -19.85 17.28
C TYR A 750 2.48 -19.63 15.91
N ARG A 751 1.25 -19.12 15.94
CA ARG A 751 0.61 -18.60 14.74
C ARG A 751 1.05 -17.17 14.48
N GLY A 752 0.98 -16.77 13.23
CA GLY A 752 1.36 -15.44 12.76
C GLY A 752 1.20 -15.37 11.25
N GLY A 753 1.50 -14.21 10.64
CA GLY A 753 1.50 -14.03 9.18
C GLY A 753 2.43 -15.01 8.45
N GLU A 754 3.49 -15.45 9.12
CA GLU A 754 4.52 -16.33 8.57
C GLU A 754 4.33 -17.81 8.90
N MET A 755 3.19 -18.20 9.48
CA MET A 755 2.93 -19.61 9.80
C MET A 755 2.88 -20.48 8.53
N LEU A 756 3.11 -21.78 8.68
CA LEU A 756 2.84 -22.73 7.59
C LEU A 756 1.37 -22.62 7.18
N GLN A 757 1.10 -22.62 5.88
CA GLN A 757 -0.28 -22.50 5.41
C GLN A 757 -1.12 -23.71 5.84
N PRO A 758 -2.40 -23.53 6.25
CA PRO A 758 -3.30 -24.62 6.58
C PRO A 758 -3.40 -25.70 5.50
N TRP A 759 -3.44 -25.31 4.22
CA TRP A 759 -3.48 -26.25 3.10
C TRP A 759 -2.21 -27.13 3.00
N PHE A 760 -1.07 -26.63 3.47
CA PHE A 760 0.20 -27.33 3.46
C PHE A 760 0.30 -28.31 4.65
N ILE A 761 -0.03 -27.84 5.86
CA ILE A 761 -0.02 -28.70 7.06
C ILE A 761 -1.16 -29.74 7.05
N GLY A 762 -2.29 -29.44 6.41
CA GLY A 762 -3.44 -30.35 6.29
C GLY A 762 -3.15 -31.62 5.50
N GLN A 763 -1.98 -31.72 4.87
CA GLN A 763 -1.44 -32.94 4.26
C GLN A 763 -0.87 -33.92 5.30
N ARG A 764 -0.77 -33.49 6.57
CA ARG A 764 -0.23 -34.26 7.70
C ARG A 764 -1.38 -34.73 8.60
N ASP A 765 -1.11 -35.77 9.40
CA ASP A 765 -2.00 -36.13 10.50
C ASP A 765 -1.78 -35.14 11.66
N LEU A 766 -2.87 -34.53 12.14
CA LEU A 766 -2.85 -33.50 13.19
C LEU A 766 -3.55 -34.06 14.45
N PRO A 767 -2.85 -34.85 15.29
CA PRO A 767 -3.46 -35.50 16.45
C PRO A 767 -3.93 -34.49 17.52
N VAL A 768 -4.82 -34.95 18.41
CA VAL A 768 -5.21 -34.16 19.60
C VAL A 768 -4.00 -34.05 20.53
N CYS A 769 -3.63 -32.81 20.86
CA CYS A 769 -2.54 -32.50 21.79
C CYS A 769 -3.00 -32.62 23.25
N GLY A 770 -4.25 -32.28 23.53
CA GLY A 770 -4.87 -32.33 24.87
C GLY A 770 -6.22 -31.61 24.90
N GLU A 771 -6.76 -31.41 26.10
CA GLU A 771 -7.96 -30.60 26.31
C GLU A 771 -7.58 -29.17 26.71
N ALA A 772 -8.23 -28.18 26.10
CA ALA A 772 -8.14 -26.78 26.48
C ALA A 772 -9.52 -26.24 26.85
N ALA A 773 -9.60 -25.53 27.97
CA ALA A 773 -10.78 -24.80 28.39
C ALA A 773 -10.45 -23.31 28.54
N LEU A 774 -11.34 -22.45 28.03
CA LEU A 774 -11.26 -21.00 28.09
C LEU A 774 -12.42 -20.47 28.92
N ARG A 775 -12.15 -19.54 29.85
CA ARG A 775 -13.18 -18.88 30.66
C ARG A 775 -13.14 -17.38 30.46
N PHE A 776 -14.22 -16.83 29.91
CA PHE A 776 -14.43 -15.41 29.67
C PHE A 776 -15.40 -14.87 30.73
N SER A 777 -15.11 -13.69 31.29
CA SER A 777 -15.93 -13.08 32.34
C SER A 777 -16.59 -11.77 31.90
N PHE A 778 -17.76 -11.44 32.45
CA PHE A 778 -18.37 -10.11 32.31
C PHE A 778 -19.34 -9.84 33.46
N GLU A 779 -19.71 -8.58 33.66
CA GLU A 779 -20.63 -8.15 34.72
C GLU A 779 -21.97 -7.70 34.13
N VAL A 780 -23.07 -7.91 34.84
CA VAL A 780 -24.40 -7.42 34.48
C VAL A 780 -24.94 -6.52 35.59
N GLU A 781 -25.04 -5.22 35.31
CA GLU A 781 -25.66 -4.25 36.22
C GLU A 781 -27.16 -4.10 35.92
N THR A 782 -27.51 -4.03 34.63
CA THR A 782 -28.90 -4.04 34.16
C THR A 782 -29.11 -5.26 33.28
N MET A 783 -30.09 -6.11 33.65
CA MET A 783 -30.46 -7.26 32.83
C MET A 783 -30.90 -6.80 31.43
N PRO A 784 -30.29 -7.34 30.35
CA PRO A 784 -30.69 -6.99 29.00
C PRO A 784 -32.16 -7.32 28.72
N ALA A 785 -32.82 -6.48 27.94
CA ALA A 785 -34.16 -6.71 27.47
C ALA A 785 -34.11 -7.16 26.00
N GLY A 786 -34.69 -8.32 25.68
CA GLY A 786 -34.76 -8.83 24.30
C GLY A 786 -33.76 -9.97 24.01
N PRO A 787 -33.62 -10.34 22.73
CA PRO A 787 -32.76 -11.45 22.32
C PRO A 787 -31.29 -11.13 22.54
N LEU A 788 -30.54 -12.14 22.95
CA LEU A 788 -29.10 -12.09 23.16
C LEU A 788 -28.43 -13.17 22.34
N TYR A 789 -27.27 -12.86 21.79
CA TYR A 789 -26.49 -13.78 20.98
C TYR A 789 -25.05 -13.85 21.48
N LEU A 790 -24.51 -15.05 21.67
CA LEU A 790 -23.09 -15.26 21.88
C LEU A 790 -22.48 -15.69 20.54
N VAL A 791 -21.78 -14.77 19.90
CA VAL A 791 -21.20 -14.94 18.57
C VAL A 791 -19.74 -15.34 18.67
N MET A 792 -19.34 -16.33 17.86
CA MET A 792 -17.98 -16.86 17.83
C MET A 792 -17.66 -17.52 16.48
N GLU A 793 -16.37 -17.71 16.24
CA GLU A 793 -15.85 -18.53 15.14
C GLU A 793 -15.83 -20.01 15.52
N GLU A 794 -15.86 -20.88 14.50
CA GLU A 794 -15.69 -22.34 14.64
C GLU A 794 -16.52 -22.98 15.75
N ARG A 795 -17.75 -22.51 15.99
CA ARG A 795 -18.63 -22.96 17.08
C ARG A 795 -18.74 -24.49 17.18
N GLN A 796 -18.71 -25.18 16.04
CA GLN A 796 -18.73 -26.65 15.96
C GLN A 796 -17.57 -27.35 16.68
N ASN A 797 -16.45 -26.65 16.91
CA ASN A 797 -15.25 -27.17 17.57
C ASN A 797 -15.27 -26.96 19.09
N PHE A 798 -16.30 -26.31 19.65
CA PHE A 798 -16.37 -25.93 21.06
C PHE A 798 -17.68 -26.34 21.72
N ALA A 799 -17.57 -26.91 22.92
CA ALA A 799 -18.68 -26.98 23.86
C ALA A 799 -18.72 -25.68 24.68
N ALA A 800 -19.88 -25.02 24.72
CA ALA A 800 -20.07 -23.74 25.41
C ALA A 800 -21.03 -23.86 26.61
N GLU A 801 -20.65 -23.23 27.71
CA GLU A 801 -21.44 -23.11 28.94
C GLU A 801 -21.52 -21.65 29.37
N LEU A 802 -22.67 -21.23 29.90
CA LEU A 802 -22.89 -19.94 30.56
C LEU A 802 -23.30 -20.20 32.02
N ASN A 803 -22.52 -19.71 32.98
CA ASN A 803 -22.74 -19.92 34.42
C ASN A 803 -22.96 -21.40 34.78
N GLY A 804 -22.20 -22.30 34.14
CA GLY A 804 -22.27 -23.75 34.31
C GLY A 804 -23.45 -24.44 33.61
N SER A 805 -24.29 -23.69 32.88
CA SER A 805 -25.38 -24.25 32.07
C SER A 805 -24.97 -24.31 30.60
N ARG A 806 -25.12 -25.48 29.98
CA ARG A 806 -24.76 -25.69 28.57
C ARG A 806 -25.62 -24.84 27.64
N LEU A 807 -25.00 -24.22 26.63
CA LEU A 807 -25.70 -23.57 25.54
C LEU A 807 -25.99 -24.58 24.42
N GLU A 808 -27.26 -24.77 24.11
CA GLU A 808 -27.72 -25.71 23.08
C GLU A 808 -28.49 -25.04 21.93
N SER A 809 -29.13 -23.89 22.18
CA SER A 809 -29.88 -23.17 21.14
C SER A 809 -28.93 -22.43 20.20
N VAL A 810 -28.92 -22.83 18.93
CA VAL A 810 -28.13 -22.19 17.87
C VAL A 810 -29.07 -21.30 17.05
N ALA A 811 -28.67 -20.06 16.84
CA ALA A 811 -29.40 -19.13 15.98
C ALA A 811 -29.32 -19.63 14.52
N GLN A 812 -30.46 -20.10 14.00
CA GLN A 812 -30.57 -20.52 12.60
C GLN A 812 -30.49 -19.29 11.69
N ASP A 813 -29.85 -19.44 10.52
CA ASP A 813 -29.69 -18.37 9.52
C ASP A 813 -29.03 -17.07 10.04
N PHE A 814 -28.25 -17.17 11.13
CA PHE A 814 -27.51 -16.03 11.67
C PHE A 814 -26.47 -15.53 10.66
N SER A 815 -26.43 -14.21 10.44
CA SER A 815 -25.42 -13.56 9.60
C SER A 815 -25.00 -12.25 10.23
N TRP A 816 -23.70 -12.07 10.43
CA TRP A 816 -23.11 -10.85 10.96
C TRP A 816 -21.68 -10.69 10.45
N VAL A 817 -21.41 -9.58 9.76
CA VAL A 817 -20.09 -9.16 9.23
C VAL A 817 -19.44 -10.12 8.22
N ASP A 818 -19.21 -11.38 8.59
CA ASP A 818 -18.50 -12.40 7.83
C ASP A 818 -19.17 -13.77 7.98
N ALA A 819 -18.91 -14.69 7.05
CA ALA A 819 -19.47 -16.05 7.07
C ALA A 819 -18.87 -16.95 8.16
N CYS A 820 -17.69 -16.61 8.70
CA CYS A 820 -17.06 -17.39 9.77
C CYS A 820 -17.80 -17.31 11.12
N PHE A 821 -18.65 -16.30 11.31
CA PHE A 821 -19.36 -16.10 12.57
C PHE A 821 -20.66 -16.90 12.64
N SER A 822 -20.83 -17.61 13.75
CA SER A 822 -22.10 -18.24 14.12
C SER A 822 -22.44 -17.91 15.56
N ALA A 823 -23.70 -18.10 15.95
CA ALA A 823 -24.19 -17.66 17.24
C ALA A 823 -24.99 -18.70 18.00
N TYR A 824 -24.80 -18.75 19.32
CA TYR A 824 -25.78 -19.31 20.24
C TYR A 824 -26.82 -18.23 20.60
N GLU A 825 -28.08 -18.62 20.69
CA GLU A 825 -29.07 -17.80 21.40
C GLU A 825 -28.83 -17.92 22.90
N VAL A 826 -28.78 -16.79 23.60
CA VAL A 826 -28.51 -16.74 25.04
C VAL A 826 -29.81 -16.47 25.79
N PRO A 827 -30.36 -17.44 26.53
CA PRO A 827 -31.52 -17.20 27.38
C PRO A 827 -31.16 -16.24 28.50
N VAL A 828 -31.89 -15.13 28.62
CA VAL A 828 -31.70 -14.13 29.70
C VAL A 828 -31.78 -14.78 31.09
N ALA A 829 -32.53 -15.88 31.24
CA ALA A 829 -32.65 -16.63 32.50
C ALA A 829 -31.35 -17.31 32.96
N LEU A 830 -30.37 -17.51 32.07
CA LEU A 830 -29.05 -18.04 32.43
C LEU A 830 -28.10 -16.95 32.93
N LEU A 831 -28.43 -15.67 32.73
CA LEU A 831 -27.67 -14.55 33.27
C LEU A 831 -28.07 -14.25 34.71
N GLN A 832 -27.13 -13.71 35.48
CA GLN A 832 -27.35 -13.24 36.84
C GLN A 832 -26.81 -11.82 37.02
N PRO A 833 -27.37 -11.00 37.95
CA PRO A 833 -26.75 -9.72 38.32
C PRO A 833 -25.32 -9.92 38.85
N GLY A 834 -24.43 -9.00 38.51
CA GLY A 834 -23.00 -9.11 38.81
C GLY A 834 -22.29 -10.06 37.84
N ARG A 835 -21.38 -10.89 38.36
CA ARG A 835 -20.43 -11.67 37.56
C ARG A 835 -21.10 -12.82 36.83
N ASN A 836 -20.79 -12.95 35.54
CA ASN A 836 -21.18 -14.03 34.65
C ASN A 836 -19.94 -14.60 33.96
N GLU A 837 -19.99 -15.88 33.62
CA GLU A 837 -18.86 -16.58 33.00
C GLU A 837 -19.32 -17.45 31.82
N VAL A 838 -18.63 -17.30 30.69
CA VAL A 838 -18.73 -18.20 29.53
C VAL A 838 -17.52 -19.12 29.53
N VAL A 839 -17.75 -20.43 29.49
CA VAL A 839 -16.68 -21.44 29.41
C VAL A 839 -16.77 -22.15 28.07
N LEU A 840 -15.68 -22.13 27.31
CA LEU A 840 -15.51 -22.93 26.09
C LEU A 840 -14.57 -24.09 26.36
N ARG A 841 -14.88 -25.28 25.83
CA ARG A 841 -14.02 -26.47 25.92
C ARG A 841 -13.79 -27.07 24.54
N THR A 842 -12.56 -27.46 24.25
CA THR A 842 -12.20 -28.10 22.98
C THR A 842 -11.10 -29.16 23.16
N SER A 843 -11.10 -30.15 22.26
CA SER A 843 -9.96 -31.05 22.06
C SER A 843 -8.97 -30.35 21.12
N TYR A 844 -7.89 -29.85 21.70
CA TYR A 844 -6.95 -28.95 21.03
C TYR A 844 -6.03 -29.68 20.06
N ARG A 845 -5.79 -29.08 18.89
CA ARG A 845 -4.89 -29.55 17.83
C ARG A 845 -4.04 -28.37 17.33
N GLU A 846 -2.99 -28.66 16.55
CA GLU A 846 -2.18 -27.61 15.91
C GLU A 846 -3.02 -26.61 15.09
N SER A 847 -4.07 -27.11 14.44
CA SER A 847 -5.01 -26.33 13.60
C SER A 847 -6.10 -25.58 14.37
N SER A 848 -6.20 -25.75 15.70
CA SER A 848 -7.26 -25.09 16.49
C SER A 848 -7.05 -23.57 16.52
N ASN A 849 -8.16 -22.82 16.36
CA ASN A 849 -8.21 -21.36 16.53
C ASN A 849 -8.77 -21.02 17.91
N LEU A 850 -8.07 -20.20 18.71
CA LEU A 850 -8.64 -19.59 19.92
C LEU A 850 -8.92 -18.12 19.66
N GLU A 851 -10.18 -17.72 19.81
CA GLU A 851 -10.68 -16.44 19.33
C GLU A 851 -11.59 -15.74 20.33
N ALA A 852 -11.71 -14.41 20.19
CA ALA A 852 -12.58 -13.59 21.01
C ALA A 852 -14.06 -13.96 20.79
N LEU A 853 -14.89 -13.72 21.79
CA LEU A 853 -16.34 -13.87 21.71
C LEU A 853 -17.02 -12.50 21.67
N TYR A 854 -18.20 -12.45 21.05
CA TYR A 854 -19.00 -11.22 20.97
C TYR A 854 -20.38 -11.50 21.54
N LEU A 855 -20.68 -10.93 22.71
CA LEU A 855 -22.04 -10.94 23.23
C LEU A 855 -22.79 -9.77 22.60
N MET A 856 -23.88 -10.04 21.88
CA MET A 856 -24.67 -9.04 21.15
C MET A 856 -26.08 -8.93 21.71
N GLY A 857 -26.63 -7.71 21.76
CA GLY A 857 -28.00 -7.45 22.22
C GLY A 857 -28.34 -5.98 22.46
N ALA A 858 -29.54 -5.74 23.00
CA ALA A 858 -30.03 -4.40 23.33
C ALA A 858 -29.59 -3.98 24.75
N PHE A 859 -28.30 -3.71 24.91
CA PHE A 859 -27.69 -3.22 26.16
C PHE A 859 -26.58 -2.21 25.86
N GLY A 860 -26.21 -1.39 26.85
CA GLY A 860 -24.98 -0.59 26.81
C GLY A 860 -23.82 -1.32 27.50
N VAL A 861 -22.59 -0.85 27.30
CA VAL A 861 -21.40 -1.39 27.98
C VAL A 861 -20.63 -0.27 28.65
N ARG A 862 -20.28 -0.47 29.93
CA ARG A 862 -19.36 0.38 30.68
C ARG A 862 -18.04 -0.35 30.89
N LEU A 863 -16.94 0.35 30.66
CA LEU A 863 -15.58 -0.17 30.85
C LEU A 863 -14.92 0.46 32.07
N ASP A 864 -14.40 -0.39 32.97
CA ASP A 864 -13.49 0.01 34.04
C ASP A 864 -12.17 -0.75 33.84
N GLY A 865 -11.27 -0.17 33.05
CA GLY A 865 -10.06 -0.88 32.59
C GLY A 865 -10.43 -2.05 31.67
N ALA A 866 -10.12 -3.27 32.13
CA ALA A 866 -10.44 -4.53 31.45
C ALA A 866 -11.85 -5.06 31.77
N ARG A 867 -12.52 -4.50 32.78
CA ARG A 867 -13.83 -4.99 33.24
C ARG A 867 -14.94 -4.48 32.33
N ARG A 868 -15.76 -5.41 31.83
CA ARG A 868 -16.91 -5.16 30.95
C ARG A 868 -18.19 -5.30 31.76
N THR A 869 -18.99 -4.25 31.84
CA THR A 869 -20.26 -4.26 32.57
C THR A 869 -21.42 -3.94 31.64
N LEU A 870 -22.40 -4.83 31.52
CA LEU A 870 -23.63 -4.59 30.78
C LEU A 870 -24.53 -3.63 31.59
N ILE A 871 -24.86 -2.51 30.96
CA ILE A 871 -25.71 -1.45 31.50
C ILE A 871 -26.93 -1.25 30.59
N ARG A 872 -27.85 -0.38 30.99
CA ARG A 872 -28.95 0.02 30.11
C ARG A 872 -28.41 0.68 28.84
N LEU A 873 -28.97 0.31 27.68
CA LEU A 873 -28.70 1.00 26.42
C LEU A 873 -29.12 2.48 26.54
N PRO A 874 -28.28 3.46 26.17
CA PRO A 874 -28.62 4.86 26.29
C PRO A 874 -29.84 5.21 25.42
N GLU A 875 -30.72 6.08 25.90
CA GLU A 875 -31.90 6.52 25.12
C GLU A 875 -31.56 7.61 24.10
N THR A 876 -30.48 8.36 24.35
CA THR A 876 -29.99 9.47 23.52
C THR A 876 -28.48 9.57 23.60
N LEU A 877 -27.85 10.09 22.55
CA LEU A 877 -26.41 10.35 22.48
C LEU A 877 -26.14 11.86 22.36
N ARG A 878 -25.15 12.36 23.10
CA ARG A 878 -24.68 13.75 23.01
C ARG A 878 -23.56 13.86 21.96
N PRO A 879 -23.34 15.04 21.36
CA PRO A 879 -22.10 15.30 20.64
C PRO A 879 -20.88 14.92 21.49
N GLY A 880 -19.99 14.11 20.90
CA GLY A 880 -18.85 13.51 21.57
C GLY A 880 -18.75 12.01 21.29
N SER A 881 -17.65 11.41 21.75
CA SER A 881 -17.38 9.99 21.53
C SER A 881 -18.47 9.11 22.12
N VAL A 882 -19.01 8.17 21.35
CA VAL A 882 -20.01 7.20 21.85
C VAL A 882 -19.39 6.15 22.77
N VAL A 883 -18.06 6.07 22.79
CA VAL A 883 -17.30 5.13 23.62
C VAL A 883 -17.58 5.34 25.10
N SER A 884 -17.61 6.60 25.54
CA SER A 884 -17.91 6.98 26.93
C SER A 884 -19.41 7.06 27.23
N GLN A 885 -20.27 6.80 26.24
CA GLN A 885 -21.73 6.94 26.34
C GLN A 885 -22.46 5.58 26.35
N GLY A 886 -21.73 4.47 26.54
CA GLY A 886 -22.31 3.13 26.64
C GLY A 886 -22.19 2.29 25.35
N LEU A 887 -21.50 2.78 24.32
CA LEU A 887 -21.27 2.09 23.05
C LEU A 887 -19.76 1.93 22.74
N PRO A 888 -18.91 1.45 23.68
CA PRO A 888 -17.45 1.38 23.49
C PRO A 888 -17.03 0.52 22.30
N PHE A 889 -17.72 -0.60 22.08
CA PHE A 889 -17.37 -1.55 21.04
C PHE A 889 -18.29 -1.47 19.82
N TYR A 890 -19.27 -0.57 19.80
CA TYR A 890 -20.16 -0.43 18.65
C TYR A 890 -19.41 0.14 17.46
N SER A 891 -19.63 -0.43 16.28
CA SER A 891 -18.86 -0.04 15.10
C SER A 891 -19.59 -0.22 13.76
N GLY A 892 -20.91 -0.46 13.80
CA GLY A 892 -21.80 -0.39 12.64
C GLY A 892 -22.14 1.05 12.25
N LYS A 893 -23.39 1.31 11.92
CA LYS A 893 -23.91 2.65 11.58
C LYS A 893 -24.72 3.21 12.74
N ILE A 894 -24.53 4.50 13.02
CA ILE A 894 -25.35 5.24 13.99
C ILE A 894 -26.11 6.33 13.24
N THR A 895 -27.43 6.19 13.12
CA THR A 895 -28.29 7.22 12.54
C THR A 895 -28.80 8.14 13.64
N TYR A 896 -28.32 9.38 13.67
CA TYR A 896 -28.79 10.44 14.54
C TYR A 896 -30.02 11.12 13.93
N LEU A 897 -31.06 11.30 14.73
CA LEU A 897 -32.24 12.08 14.39
C LEU A 897 -31.99 13.53 14.79
N VAL A 898 -31.45 14.33 13.86
CA VAL A 898 -30.95 15.69 14.10
C VAL A 898 -32.06 16.71 13.85
N PRO A 899 -32.54 17.45 14.88
CA PRO A 899 -33.52 18.51 14.68
C PRO A 899 -32.91 19.68 13.90
N VAL A 900 -33.64 20.15 12.89
CA VAL A 900 -33.23 21.28 12.05
C VAL A 900 -33.80 22.58 12.64
N PRO A 901 -32.97 23.62 12.87
CA PRO A 901 -33.45 24.92 13.37
C PRO A 901 -34.51 25.52 12.44
N ARG A 902 -35.55 26.16 13.02
CA ARG A 902 -36.63 26.76 12.23
C ARG A 902 -36.14 27.92 11.36
N GLU A 903 -35.08 28.60 11.79
CA GLU A 903 -34.49 29.77 11.14
C GLU A 903 -33.80 29.42 9.82
N VAL A 904 -33.39 28.16 9.63
CA VAL A 904 -32.83 27.66 8.37
C VAL A 904 -33.86 26.86 7.55
N ALA A 905 -35.06 26.65 8.10
CA ALA A 905 -36.18 26.01 7.41
C ALA A 905 -36.94 27.05 6.56
N GLY A 906 -36.33 27.48 5.47
CA GLY A 906 -36.90 28.47 4.54
C GLY A 906 -36.81 28.04 3.07
N GLU A 907 -37.30 28.90 2.16
CA GLU A 907 -37.10 28.74 0.72
C GLU A 907 -35.65 29.06 0.36
N GLY A 908 -34.87 28.06 -0.05
CA GLY A 908 -33.47 28.20 -0.39
C GLY A 908 -32.73 26.87 -0.43
N ARG A 909 -31.41 26.92 -0.65
CA ARG A 909 -30.52 25.75 -0.57
C ARG A 909 -30.15 25.52 0.89
N LEU A 910 -30.39 24.33 1.41
CA LEU A 910 -30.04 23.95 2.77
C LEU A 910 -28.79 23.06 2.74
N VAL A 911 -27.72 23.50 3.41
CA VAL A 911 -26.46 22.78 3.51
C VAL A 911 -26.28 22.27 4.94
N LEU A 912 -26.00 20.98 5.08
CA LEU A 912 -25.57 20.34 6.34
C LEU A 912 -24.07 20.52 6.48
N GLU A 913 -23.59 20.95 7.64
CA GLU A 913 -22.19 20.95 8.06
C GLU A 913 -22.05 20.04 9.28
N THR A 914 -21.31 18.94 9.20
CA THR A 914 -21.23 17.96 10.31
C THR A 914 -20.23 18.35 11.38
N GLY A 915 -19.23 19.16 11.03
CA GLY A 915 -18.05 19.38 11.86
C GLY A 915 -17.22 18.09 11.99
N ARG A 916 -16.71 17.81 13.18
CA ARG A 916 -15.91 16.62 13.48
C ARG A 916 -16.79 15.38 13.72
N PHE A 917 -16.43 14.29 13.09
CA PHE A 917 -16.98 12.94 13.31
C PHE A 917 -15.84 11.92 13.33
N ALA A 918 -16.12 10.69 13.77
CA ALA A 918 -15.11 9.64 13.92
C ALA A 918 -15.51 8.30 13.26
N GLY A 919 -16.40 8.34 12.28
CA GLY A 919 -16.58 7.25 11.30
C GLY A 919 -15.82 7.49 10.00
N ALA A 920 -16.02 6.58 9.03
CA ALA A 920 -15.40 6.63 7.71
C ALA A 920 -16.03 7.69 6.79
N CYS A 921 -17.33 7.94 6.94
CA CYS A 921 -18.08 8.96 6.22
C CYS A 921 -19.41 9.26 6.92
N ILE A 922 -20.04 10.39 6.57
CA ILE A 922 -21.40 10.72 6.96
C ILE A 922 -22.34 10.58 5.76
N THR A 923 -23.53 10.04 6.00
CA THR A 923 -24.62 10.06 5.01
C THR A 923 -25.85 10.74 5.59
N ALA A 924 -26.47 11.64 4.82
CA ALA A 924 -27.72 12.29 5.17
C ALA A 924 -28.85 11.72 4.31
N SER A 925 -30.04 11.54 4.88
CA SER A 925 -31.19 11.01 4.13
C SER A 925 -32.53 11.55 4.62
N GLY A 926 -33.49 11.58 3.70
CA GLY A 926 -34.90 11.91 3.94
C GLY A 926 -35.63 12.27 2.65
N ASN A 927 -36.95 12.10 2.66
CA ASN A 927 -37.86 12.25 1.51
C ASN A 927 -37.39 11.47 0.26
N GLY A 928 -36.82 10.27 0.45
CA GLY A 928 -36.30 9.43 -0.62
C GLY A 928 -35.00 9.92 -1.28
N ARG A 929 -34.37 10.98 -0.74
CA ARG A 929 -33.08 11.50 -1.20
C ARG A 929 -31.96 11.13 -0.23
N ARG A 930 -30.74 11.13 -0.73
CA ARG A 930 -29.51 10.85 0.03
C ARG A 930 -28.40 11.81 -0.39
N ALA A 931 -27.57 12.22 0.55
CA ALA A 931 -26.31 12.90 0.32
C ALA A 931 -25.19 12.25 1.14
N MET A 932 -23.94 12.46 0.73
CA MET A 932 -22.78 11.93 1.43
C MET A 932 -21.74 13.01 1.66
N ILE A 933 -21.06 12.91 2.80
CA ILE A 933 -19.90 13.71 3.19
C ILE A 933 -18.79 12.70 3.47
N ALA A 934 -17.90 12.54 2.49
CA ALA A 934 -16.81 11.57 2.54
C ALA A 934 -15.48 12.19 2.98
N TRP A 935 -15.29 13.48 2.70
CA TRP A 935 -14.07 14.25 2.97
C TRP A 935 -14.38 15.75 2.99
N GLN A 936 -13.36 16.57 3.25
CA GLN A 936 -13.46 18.02 3.27
C GLN A 936 -13.89 18.62 1.90
N PRO A 937 -14.65 19.74 1.89
CA PRO A 937 -15.26 20.39 3.05
C PRO A 937 -16.39 19.52 3.59
N TYR A 938 -16.47 19.31 4.92
CA TYR A 938 -17.45 18.39 5.53
C TYR A 938 -18.90 18.92 5.49
N GLU A 939 -19.42 19.09 4.29
CA GLU A 939 -20.73 19.65 4.01
C GLU A 939 -21.43 18.96 2.84
N ALA A 940 -22.77 18.98 2.87
CA ALA A 940 -23.58 18.44 1.80
C ALA A 940 -24.89 19.20 1.61
N ASP A 941 -25.38 19.27 0.37
CA ASP A 941 -26.70 19.79 0.05
C ASP A 941 -27.77 18.79 0.50
N VAL A 942 -28.58 19.21 1.48
CA VAL A 942 -29.68 18.42 2.07
C VAL A 942 -31.04 19.06 1.80
N THR A 943 -31.13 19.90 0.76
CA THR A 943 -32.35 20.60 0.38
C THR A 943 -33.49 19.60 0.14
N GLY A 944 -34.61 19.81 0.82
CA GLY A 944 -35.79 18.94 0.70
C GLY A 944 -35.65 17.56 1.36
N MET A 945 -34.61 17.30 2.17
CA MET A 945 -34.45 16.03 2.90
C MET A 945 -35.03 16.06 4.33
N VAL A 946 -35.46 17.22 4.82
CA VAL A 946 -35.95 17.37 6.21
C VAL A 946 -37.38 16.84 6.32
N GLU A 947 -37.61 15.93 7.26
CA GLU A 947 -38.92 15.33 7.56
C GLU A 947 -39.39 15.74 8.96
N ASN A 948 -40.54 16.39 9.06
CA ASN A 948 -41.11 16.84 10.35
C ASN A 948 -40.11 17.64 11.22
N GLY A 949 -39.23 18.42 10.59
CA GLY A 949 -38.20 19.21 11.27
C GLY A 949 -36.97 18.41 11.71
N VAL A 950 -36.80 17.17 11.25
CA VAL A 950 -35.68 16.28 11.57
C VAL A 950 -34.97 15.83 10.29
N LEU A 951 -33.65 15.79 10.32
CA LEU A 951 -32.81 15.17 9.31
C LEU A 951 -32.18 13.90 9.88
N ARG A 952 -32.15 12.81 9.09
CA ARG A 952 -31.46 11.58 9.46
C ARG A 952 -30.00 11.70 9.02
N VAL A 953 -29.08 11.79 9.98
CA VAL A 953 -27.64 11.91 9.75
C VAL A 953 -26.98 10.65 10.28
N THR A 954 -26.40 9.84 9.39
CA THR A 954 -25.80 8.56 9.73
C THR A 954 -24.28 8.67 9.71
N ASP A 955 -23.67 8.41 10.86
CA ASP A 955 -22.24 8.19 10.98
C ASP A 955 -21.93 6.71 10.70
N VAL A 956 -21.16 6.45 9.65
CA VAL A 956 -20.78 5.10 9.24
C VAL A 956 -19.42 4.80 9.83
N LEU A 957 -19.38 4.00 10.90
CA LEU A 957 -18.15 3.73 11.64
C LEU A 957 -17.23 2.74 10.90
N THR A 958 -16.06 2.48 11.48
CA THR A 958 -14.95 1.83 10.75
C THR A 958 -14.63 0.40 11.19
N ARG A 959 -15.35 -0.16 12.18
CA ARG A 959 -15.03 -1.44 12.85
C ARG A 959 -13.82 -1.46 13.78
N ARG A 960 -13.10 -0.33 13.97
CA ARG A 960 -11.87 -0.26 14.78
C ARG A 960 -12.00 -0.73 16.22
N ASN A 961 -13.09 -0.39 16.90
CA ASN A 961 -13.30 -0.76 18.30
C ASN A 961 -13.93 -2.15 18.49
N THR A 962 -14.21 -2.89 17.40
CA THR A 962 -14.70 -4.28 17.48
C THR A 962 -13.62 -5.27 17.10
N PHE A 963 -12.89 -5.02 16.01
CA PHE A 963 -11.93 -5.96 15.43
C PHE A 963 -10.50 -5.46 15.35
N GLY A 964 -10.24 -4.20 15.69
CA GLY A 964 -8.86 -3.67 15.70
C GLY A 964 -8.06 -4.14 16.90
N PRO A 965 -6.78 -3.73 17.00
CA PRO A 965 -5.95 -4.08 18.15
C PRO A 965 -6.45 -3.32 19.39
N LEU A 966 -7.23 -4.00 20.23
CA LEU A 966 -7.95 -3.40 21.37
C LEU A 966 -7.05 -3.09 22.57
N HIS A 967 -5.81 -3.58 22.56
CA HIS A 967 -4.85 -3.49 23.67
C HIS A 967 -3.55 -2.76 23.31
N LEU A 968 -3.47 -2.20 22.10
CA LEU A 968 -2.31 -1.48 21.58
C LEU A 968 -2.13 -0.11 22.26
N VAL A 969 -0.90 0.22 22.67
CA VAL A 969 -0.54 1.50 23.28
C VAL A 969 0.59 2.19 22.49
N PRO A 970 0.37 3.42 21.98
CA PRO A 970 -0.88 4.19 21.97
C PRO A 970 -1.97 3.54 21.08
N ALA A 971 -3.26 3.91 21.28
CA ALA A 971 -4.40 3.32 20.55
C ALA A 971 -4.33 3.42 19.01
N ARG A 972 -3.47 4.32 18.50
CA ARG A 972 -3.18 4.47 17.07
C ARG A 972 -1.69 4.28 16.81
N ALA A 973 -1.36 3.51 15.78
CA ALA A 973 -0.02 3.36 15.24
C ALA A 973 0.12 4.03 13.87
N TYR A 974 1.37 4.20 13.42
CA TYR A 974 1.71 4.73 12.10
C TYR A 974 1.35 3.76 10.96
N ALA A 975 1.55 2.46 11.20
CA ALA A 975 1.22 1.37 10.30
C ALA A 975 0.58 0.23 11.10
N TYR A 976 -0.22 -0.59 10.43
CA TYR A 976 -0.93 -1.72 11.03
C TYR A 976 -0.60 -3.00 10.26
N GLY A 977 -0.37 -4.07 11.02
CA GLY A 977 -0.06 -5.40 10.51
C GLY A 977 -0.31 -6.45 11.60
N PRO A 978 0.04 -7.73 11.35
CA PRO A 978 -0.18 -8.81 12.32
C PRO A 978 0.34 -8.49 13.72
N ASP A 979 1.55 -7.92 13.83
CA ASP A 979 2.23 -7.60 15.09
C ASP A 979 1.49 -6.55 15.94
N SER A 980 0.61 -5.76 15.32
CA SER A 980 -0.21 -4.76 16.03
C SER A 980 -1.17 -5.41 17.04
N PHE A 981 -1.47 -6.70 16.88
CA PHE A 981 -2.34 -7.47 17.78
C PHE A 981 -1.55 -8.23 18.85
N GLU A 982 -0.24 -8.35 18.69
CA GLU A 982 0.61 -9.24 19.51
C GLU A 982 1.52 -8.44 20.47
N THR A 983 1.10 -7.23 20.84
CA THR A 983 1.96 -6.31 21.58
C THR A 983 2.27 -6.76 23.01
N THR A 984 3.46 -6.37 23.46
CA THR A 984 3.99 -6.66 24.79
C THR A 984 4.64 -5.42 25.40
N GLY A 985 5.00 -5.50 26.70
CA GLY A 985 5.73 -4.44 27.39
C GLY A 985 5.01 -3.09 27.35
N ALA A 986 5.74 -2.04 26.98
CA ALA A 986 5.24 -0.66 26.94
C ALA A 986 4.16 -0.41 25.85
N HIS A 987 4.03 -1.32 24.88
CA HIS A 987 3.08 -1.20 23.77
C HIS A 987 1.77 -1.95 24.01
N PHE A 988 1.58 -2.51 25.22
CA PHE A 988 0.42 -3.31 25.60
C PHE A 988 -0.23 -2.77 26.87
N SER A 989 -1.56 -2.81 26.90
CA SER A 989 -2.36 -2.55 28.10
C SER A 989 -3.39 -3.66 28.29
N ALA A 990 -3.51 -4.18 29.52
CA ALA A 990 -4.60 -5.09 29.86
C ALA A 990 -5.98 -4.40 29.83
N ALA A 991 -6.03 -3.08 30.07
CA ALA A 991 -7.22 -2.27 29.82
C ALA A 991 -7.39 -1.99 28.31
N TYR A 992 -8.64 -1.79 27.89
CA TYR A 992 -8.94 -1.45 26.50
C TYR A 992 -8.38 -0.08 26.10
N SER A 993 -7.77 -0.03 24.93
CA SER A 993 -7.21 1.13 24.26
C SER A 993 -8.02 1.39 22.97
N LEU A 994 -9.14 2.10 23.13
CA LEU A 994 -10.12 2.36 22.09
C LEU A 994 -9.93 3.75 21.46
N VAL A 995 -10.42 3.93 20.23
CA VAL A 995 -10.45 5.24 19.57
C VAL A 995 -11.83 5.88 19.66
N ASP A 996 -11.90 7.20 19.49
CA ASP A 996 -13.19 7.90 19.39
C ASP A 996 -14.05 7.37 18.24
N ALA A 997 -15.37 7.41 18.43
CA ALA A 997 -16.39 7.02 17.44
C ALA A 997 -17.64 7.91 17.59
N GLY A 998 -18.39 8.14 16.50
CA GLY A 998 -19.62 8.93 16.50
C GLY A 998 -19.44 10.40 16.06
N LEU A 999 -20.54 11.16 16.13
CA LEU A 999 -20.54 12.60 15.88
C LEU A 999 -19.86 13.33 17.06
N LEU A 1000 -18.65 13.84 16.84
CA LEU A 1000 -17.85 14.48 17.88
C LEU A 1000 -18.24 15.93 18.14
N SER A 1001 -18.88 16.58 17.16
CA SER A 1001 -19.46 17.93 17.28
C SER A 1001 -20.92 17.96 16.90
N ALA A 1002 -21.64 18.99 17.35
CA ALA A 1002 -23.01 19.22 16.93
C ALA A 1002 -23.05 19.61 15.44
N PRO A 1003 -23.93 19.01 14.62
CA PRO A 1003 -24.14 19.45 13.26
C PRO A 1003 -24.69 20.87 13.20
N ALA A 1004 -24.30 21.60 12.18
CA ALA A 1004 -24.83 22.91 11.83
C ALA A 1004 -25.50 22.88 10.45
N PHE A 1005 -26.35 23.88 10.23
CA PHE A 1005 -27.09 24.05 9.00
C PHE A 1005 -26.89 25.47 8.50
N ARG A 1006 -26.64 25.58 7.19
CA ARG A 1006 -26.47 26.85 6.50
C ARG A 1006 -27.55 26.98 5.45
N LEU A 1007 -28.35 28.04 5.57
CA LEU A 1007 -29.31 28.43 4.55
C LEU A 1007 -28.61 29.33 3.55
N GLU A 1008 -28.70 28.98 2.28
CA GLU A 1008 -28.05 29.65 1.16
C GLU A 1008 -29.09 30.16 0.17
N SER A 1009 -28.84 31.35 -0.38
CA SER A 1009 -29.62 31.95 -1.47
C SER A 1009 -28.72 32.12 -2.70
N PRO A 1010 -29.23 31.95 -3.94
CA PRO A 1010 -28.46 32.26 -5.14
C PRO A 1010 -27.92 33.69 -5.09
N GLU A 1011 -26.66 33.88 -5.49
CA GLU A 1011 -26.15 35.22 -5.77
C GLU A 1011 -26.86 35.78 -7.01
N ALA A 1012 -27.24 37.06 -6.94
CA ALA A 1012 -28.10 37.72 -7.92
C ALA A 1012 -27.40 38.01 -9.25
#